data_AF-A0A5N5QY39-F1
#
_entry.id   AF-A0A5N5QY39-F1
#
_cell.length_a   1.000
_cell.length_b   1.000
_cell.length_c   1.000
_cell.angle_alpha   90.00
_cell.angle_beta   90.00
_cell.angle_gamma   90.00
#
_symmetry.space_group_name_H-M   'P 1'
#
loop_
_entity.id
_entity.type
_entity.pdbx_description
1 polymer ?
#
loop_
_entity_poly.entity_id
_entity_poly.type
_entity_poly.pdbx_seq_one_letter_code
_entity_poly.pdbx_strand_id
1 'polypeptide(L)'
;MATPLNRKRKPSPPSLSNPPSPSPPSSPVDTRTGNHPKNGGSKAEKRKNKKLKKIEAKTQGEKAPSLSFAGTELRKRKLPISVEEVRDVFLYLFADGAPTKFLVIENHRSILRAVLLLVPGINPEAIGTSEPQISSAYPVAIGARETSKIPVINSCYSHACPTRATGEPTKMHSVLTTLLQSPISGEQKRKRLLERQQQRFSNDNPSIYVLDVPAMLDNGYPIPSYLGEGLSVDPESIRSTSSWPAAAPTSQTRENGWVETPQNPSASKGKALRMIAIDCEMCETEDGKVLARVCVVDFDSDKVVYDQLVQPEKPVIDYLTQFSGITAEQLAPVTLKLADAQVGLLNLVDANTIIVGHSLENDLRALKLAHPRCIDTSIIYKHPRGAPYKPGLKWLAQKWLNLDIQVKQGGHDPEEDSRACIALLRKKLNEGPDFGVFKQDIESIFERLSKSNGRHGKGATSAVIDHGNPRAWHGAKATSAMACQTDDEVAAKVIEAAQNHDFVFGRLLELSQALGWTTQRTQPNGTEATSVTVTPIEPDPAAVDAAYAALNTRITTIHKGLPPGTVLCIMSGNGDPRLMSSLNVKKSRWDGMMRERKRPEDIPQSEWWTMEEGRLLEDATERAKRGLAFFCLIRLEISSCQSREVHLTHSNWQSKVCFLTFDMADNLDDPRRHVQIHAERVSNVTSTEFPGVYPGEDHSWNFNKFTEKLHVEVRDVSDEAVDFDLVGVDASIANAFRRILIAEVPTIAVENVYIWNNTSVIQDEVLAHRLGLVPIRADPALLDPPDKNHPEEVGTTDRNTLVFHLSVACTRNPNAPKGETDPAILYNNANVLSGHMQWNAVGEQVSDFGNNPPRPHNPKILIAKLRPGQKELGMELHCVKGIGQDHAKFSPVATASYRLLPHIIFRQPIPSELCDKFVQCFPLGVLAVELDAQGQKQVVVKDMRKDTVSREVLRYKEFDDLVELTRIRDFFIFRVESSGSIPAPNLMPMAVSVMREKIATLKVAAENLYMNRDA
;
A
#
# COMPACT_ATOMS: atom_id res chain seq x y z
N MET A 1 43.71 -47.85 -31.74
CA MET A 1 42.27 -47.63 -31.58
C MET A 1 41.90 -48.12 -30.17
N ALA A 2 42.09 -47.32 -29.11
CA ALA A 2 41.51 -46.02 -28.80
C ALA A 2 40.06 -46.12 -28.25
N THR A 3 39.93 -46.75 -27.07
CA THR A 3 38.75 -46.72 -26.21
C THR A 3 38.64 -45.37 -25.46
N PRO A 4 37.44 -44.90 -25.09
CA PRO A 4 37.23 -43.48 -24.75
C PRO A 4 37.64 -43.09 -23.31
N LEU A 5 38.31 -41.94 -23.18
CA LEU A 5 38.73 -41.36 -21.91
C LEU A 5 37.62 -40.50 -21.25
N ASN A 6 37.11 -41.01 -20.14
CA ASN A 6 37.17 -40.35 -18.82
C ASN A 6 36.63 -38.89 -18.68
N ARG A 7 35.38 -38.74 -18.21
CA ARG A 7 34.92 -37.54 -17.48
C ARG A 7 34.97 -37.79 -15.96
N LYS A 8 35.75 -36.97 -15.25
CA LYS A 8 36.06 -37.12 -13.82
C LYS A 8 34.80 -37.07 -12.93
N ARG A 9 34.58 -38.11 -12.11
CA ARG A 9 33.70 -38.06 -10.94
C ARG A 9 34.36 -37.23 -9.83
N LYS A 10 33.63 -36.29 -9.23
CA LYS A 10 34.02 -35.67 -7.94
C LYS A 10 33.63 -36.60 -6.78
N PRO A 11 34.38 -36.60 -5.66
CA PRO A 11 34.16 -37.53 -4.55
C PRO A 11 32.95 -37.15 -3.69
N SER A 12 32.33 -38.16 -3.10
CA SER A 12 31.31 -38.04 -2.06
C SER A 12 31.91 -37.52 -0.74
N PRO A 13 31.21 -36.65 0.02
CA PRO A 13 31.65 -36.22 1.35
C PRO A 13 31.54 -37.38 2.37
N PRO A 14 32.39 -37.42 3.40
CA PRO A 14 32.41 -38.51 4.38
C PRO A 14 31.30 -38.37 5.42
N SER A 15 30.75 -39.51 5.84
CA SER A 15 29.90 -39.63 7.03
C SER A 15 30.74 -39.49 8.31
N LEU A 16 30.39 -38.55 9.18
CA LEU A 16 30.92 -38.47 10.54
C LEU A 16 29.78 -38.40 11.55
N SER A 17 29.83 -39.31 12.51
CA SER A 17 28.90 -39.47 13.63
C SER A 17 29.12 -38.39 14.70
N ASN A 18 28.04 -37.83 15.23
CA ASN A 18 28.09 -36.90 16.37
C ASN A 18 28.48 -37.61 17.68
N PRO A 19 29.51 -37.15 18.42
CA PRO A 19 29.78 -37.58 19.80
C PRO A 19 28.95 -36.77 20.82
N PRO A 20 28.74 -37.29 22.04
CA PRO A 20 27.85 -36.68 23.04
C PRO A 20 28.51 -35.56 23.87
N SER A 21 27.66 -34.70 24.43
CA SER A 21 28.01 -33.56 25.28
C SER A 21 28.37 -33.95 26.73
N PRO A 22 29.46 -33.46 27.33
CA PRO A 22 29.77 -33.67 28.75
C PRO A 22 29.16 -32.59 29.66
N SER A 23 28.65 -33.01 30.82
CA SER A 23 28.20 -32.15 31.92
C SER A 23 29.36 -31.73 32.84
N PRO A 24 29.29 -30.58 33.53
CA PRO A 24 30.38 -30.08 34.36
C PRO A 24 30.43 -30.74 35.75
N PRO A 25 31.64 -31.01 36.30
CA PRO A 25 31.80 -31.64 37.60
C PRO A 25 31.67 -30.66 38.79
N SER A 26 31.35 -31.23 39.94
CA SER A 26 31.28 -30.57 41.25
C SER A 26 32.66 -30.33 41.89
N SER A 27 32.76 -29.32 42.76
CA SER A 27 33.93 -29.06 43.60
C SER A 27 33.67 -29.44 45.08
N PRO A 28 34.67 -29.97 45.82
CA PRO A 28 34.52 -30.42 47.20
C PRO A 28 34.68 -29.32 48.25
N VAL A 29 34.52 -29.70 49.53
CA VAL A 29 34.32 -28.83 50.71
C VAL A 29 35.46 -28.98 51.74
N ASP A 30 35.56 -28.00 52.64
CA ASP A 30 36.26 -27.97 53.95
C ASP A 30 37.79 -27.76 53.97
N THR A 31 38.39 -26.91 54.83
CA THR A 31 38.13 -26.64 56.26
C THR A 31 38.61 -25.25 56.77
N ARG A 32 37.96 -24.71 57.83
CA ARG A 32 38.49 -24.02 59.07
C ARG A 32 39.66 -22.99 58.97
N THR A 33 39.77 -21.86 59.71
CA THR A 33 39.04 -21.18 60.82
C THR A 33 39.67 -19.79 61.05
N GLY A 34 38.98 -18.78 61.62
CA GLY A 34 39.65 -17.72 62.41
C GLY A 34 39.25 -16.22 62.23
N ASN A 35 38.29 -15.77 63.05
CA ASN A 35 38.18 -14.46 63.73
C ASN A 35 37.94 -13.07 63.06
N HIS A 36 37.07 -12.34 63.79
CA HIS A 36 36.83 -10.88 63.92
C HIS A 36 35.93 -10.11 62.92
N PRO A 37 35.19 -9.06 63.39
CA PRO A 37 33.78 -8.89 63.01
C PRO A 37 33.34 -7.53 62.44
N LYS A 38 32.26 -7.60 61.63
CA LYS A 38 31.16 -6.62 61.42
C LYS A 38 31.45 -5.10 61.41
N ASN A 39 31.42 -4.52 60.21
CA ASN A 39 30.38 -3.59 59.72
C ASN A 39 30.64 -3.27 58.24
N GLY A 40 29.68 -3.15 57.31
CA GLY A 40 28.23 -3.32 57.35
C GLY A 40 27.63 -2.75 56.04
N GLY A 41 27.36 -3.58 55.04
CA GLY A 41 26.81 -3.16 53.73
C GLY A 41 27.20 -4.09 52.58
N SER A 42 26.22 -4.72 51.92
CA SER A 42 26.48 -5.94 51.14
C SER A 42 27.14 -5.69 49.77
N LYS A 43 27.98 -6.65 49.31
CA LYS A 43 28.50 -6.66 47.93
C LYS A 43 27.37 -6.73 46.89
N ALA A 44 26.22 -7.30 47.24
CA ALA A 44 25.02 -7.35 46.40
C ALA A 44 24.42 -5.95 46.19
N GLU A 45 24.23 -5.15 47.24
CA GLU A 45 23.78 -3.75 47.15
C GLU A 45 24.78 -2.89 46.38
N LYS A 46 26.09 -3.01 46.65
CA LYS A 46 27.09 -2.27 45.86
C LYS A 46 27.07 -2.65 44.38
N ARG A 47 26.77 -3.91 44.02
CA ARG A 47 26.51 -4.31 42.62
C ARG A 47 25.18 -3.79 42.09
N LYS A 48 24.09 -3.80 42.89
CA LYS A 48 22.77 -3.30 42.50
C LYS A 48 22.82 -1.78 42.26
N ASN A 49 23.42 -1.01 43.16
CA ASN A 49 23.66 0.43 43.01
C ASN A 49 24.67 0.76 41.91
N LYS A 50 25.71 -0.05 41.66
CA LYS A 50 26.60 0.16 40.49
C LYS A 50 25.93 -0.24 39.17
N LYS A 51 24.90 -1.08 39.18
CA LYS A 51 24.06 -1.40 38.01
C LYS A 51 22.99 -0.33 37.78
N LEU A 52 22.35 0.18 38.85
CA LEU A 52 21.45 1.34 38.82
C LEU A 52 22.18 2.61 38.36
N LYS A 53 23.32 2.98 38.96
CA LYS A 53 24.14 4.11 38.48
C LYS A 53 24.66 3.94 37.05
N LYS A 54 24.87 2.71 36.57
CA LYS A 54 25.24 2.43 35.17
C LYS A 54 24.02 2.41 34.22
N ILE A 55 22.80 2.33 34.75
CA ILE A 55 21.55 2.55 34.00
C ILE A 55 21.26 4.05 33.98
N GLU A 56 21.28 4.74 35.11
CA GLU A 56 21.13 6.21 35.23
C GLU A 56 22.14 6.96 34.36
N ALA A 57 23.43 6.59 34.41
CA ALA A 57 24.47 7.17 33.54
C ALA A 57 24.36 6.75 32.06
N LYS A 58 23.48 5.81 31.71
CA LYS A 58 23.11 5.52 30.31
C LYS A 58 21.89 6.34 29.88
N THR A 59 20.90 6.48 30.76
CA THR A 59 19.68 7.26 30.52
C THR A 59 19.95 8.77 30.46
N GLN A 60 21.01 9.28 31.09
CA GLN A 60 21.42 10.69 31.01
C GLN A 60 21.91 11.15 29.62
N GLY A 61 22.04 10.26 28.62
CA GLY A 61 22.40 10.61 27.24
C GLY A 61 21.33 10.36 26.18
N GLU A 62 20.22 9.66 26.52
CA GLU A 62 19.15 9.34 25.57
C GLU A 62 18.00 10.34 25.70
N LYS A 63 17.74 11.14 24.65
CA LYS A 63 16.61 12.08 24.62
C LYS A 63 15.28 11.36 24.92
N ALA A 64 14.44 11.94 25.76
CA ALA A 64 13.10 11.41 26.03
C ALA A 64 12.28 11.28 24.73
N PRO A 65 11.39 10.27 24.61
CA PRO A 65 10.57 10.10 23.42
C PRO A 65 9.67 11.32 23.18
N SER A 66 9.51 11.69 21.91
CA SER A 66 8.71 12.85 21.50
C SER A 66 7.85 12.52 20.27
N LEU A 67 6.69 13.17 20.18
CA LEU A 67 5.78 13.09 19.03
C LEU A 67 5.68 14.50 18.43
N SER A 68 5.92 14.63 17.14
CA SER A 68 5.71 15.89 16.40
C SER A 68 5.20 15.63 15.00
N PHE A 69 4.40 16.56 14.45
CA PHE A 69 3.86 16.42 13.11
C PHE A 69 4.89 16.84 12.05
N ALA A 70 5.03 16.04 10.99
CA ALA A 70 5.97 16.27 9.90
C ALA A 70 5.47 17.40 8.97
N GLY A 71 5.53 18.64 9.44
CA GLY A 71 4.92 19.81 8.76
C GLY A 71 5.31 19.98 7.29
N THR A 72 6.55 19.63 6.90
CA THR A 72 7.04 19.68 5.52
C THR A 72 6.45 18.59 4.61
N GLU A 73 6.15 17.40 5.14
CA GLU A 73 5.48 16.34 4.37
C GLU A 73 3.96 16.58 4.32
N LEU A 74 3.36 17.01 5.44
CA LEU A 74 1.95 17.36 5.52
C LEU A 74 1.56 18.46 4.53
N ARG A 75 2.39 19.51 4.37
CA ARG A 75 2.19 20.58 3.37
C ARG A 75 2.25 20.11 1.91
N LYS A 76 2.75 18.91 1.61
CA LYS A 76 2.77 18.34 0.25
C LYS A 76 1.51 17.54 -0.09
N ARG A 77 0.67 17.21 0.91
CA ARG A 77 -0.49 16.33 0.73
C ARG A 77 -1.69 17.10 0.19
N LYS A 78 -2.33 16.53 -0.85
CA LYS A 78 -3.65 16.97 -1.34
C LYS A 78 -4.83 16.31 -0.61
N LEU A 79 -4.57 15.23 0.14
CA LEU A 79 -5.58 14.41 0.81
C LEU A 79 -5.22 14.23 2.30
N PRO A 80 -6.23 14.12 3.19
CA PRO A 80 -6.06 13.78 4.60
C PRO A 80 -5.24 12.50 4.84
N ILE A 81 -4.90 12.23 6.09
CA ILE A 81 -4.16 11.03 6.47
C ILE A 81 -5.06 9.80 6.30
N SER A 82 -4.56 8.77 5.65
CA SER A 82 -5.34 7.54 5.49
C SER A 82 -5.44 6.77 6.82
N VAL A 83 -6.53 6.02 7.00
CA VAL A 83 -6.68 5.08 8.14
C VAL A 83 -5.52 4.07 8.18
N GLU A 84 -4.97 3.72 7.02
CA GLU A 84 -3.80 2.86 6.87
C GLU A 84 -2.53 3.47 7.46
N GLU A 85 -2.29 4.76 7.26
CA GLU A 85 -1.14 5.46 7.84
C GLU A 85 -1.24 5.56 9.37
N VAL A 86 -2.45 5.68 9.94
CA VAL A 86 -2.66 5.62 11.40
C VAL A 86 -2.30 4.23 11.94
N ARG A 87 -2.74 3.16 11.28
CA ARG A 87 -2.32 1.77 11.60
C ARG A 87 -0.80 1.62 11.55
N ASP A 88 -0.17 2.17 10.52
CA ASP A 88 1.26 1.99 10.27
C ASP A 88 2.15 2.66 11.33
N VAL A 89 1.63 3.65 12.08
CA VAL A 89 2.29 4.17 13.30
C VAL A 89 2.60 3.05 14.29
N PHE A 90 1.63 2.17 14.57
CA PHE A 90 1.80 1.09 15.55
C PHE A 90 2.70 -0.03 15.03
N LEU A 91 2.65 -0.30 13.71
CA LEU A 91 3.58 -1.20 13.06
C LEU A 91 5.03 -0.68 13.10
N TYR A 92 5.24 0.64 13.02
CA TYR A 92 6.57 1.25 13.19
C TYR A 92 7.07 1.21 14.64
N LEU A 93 6.18 1.31 15.63
CA LEU A 93 6.54 1.23 17.05
C LEU A 93 6.92 -0.19 17.51
N PHE A 94 6.26 -1.23 16.98
CA PHE A 94 6.29 -2.60 17.53
C PHE A 94 6.54 -3.74 16.53
N ALA A 95 6.62 -3.45 15.23
CA ALA A 95 6.87 -4.45 14.19
C ALA A 95 7.86 -3.92 13.12
N ASP A 96 7.70 -4.36 11.88
CA ASP A 96 8.50 -4.01 10.71
C ASP A 96 7.84 -2.91 9.85
N GLY A 97 7.07 -2.02 10.48
CA GLY A 97 6.51 -0.83 9.82
C GLY A 97 7.60 0.20 9.49
N ALA A 98 7.43 0.91 8.36
CA ALA A 98 8.29 2.03 8.01
C ALA A 98 7.92 3.29 8.81
N PRO A 99 8.85 4.23 9.06
CA PRO A 99 8.52 5.52 9.67
C PRO A 99 7.40 6.23 8.89
N THR A 100 6.33 6.63 9.58
CA THR A 100 5.21 7.31 8.93
C THR A 100 5.60 8.72 8.47
N LYS A 101 5.04 9.16 7.33
CA LYS A 101 5.40 10.46 6.74
C LYS A 101 4.73 11.66 7.41
N PHE A 102 3.71 11.45 8.25
CA PHE A 102 2.92 12.54 8.87
C PHE A 102 3.26 12.76 10.35
N LEU A 103 3.73 11.74 11.06
CA LEU A 103 4.06 11.77 12.48
C LEU A 103 5.51 11.34 12.71
N VAL A 104 6.34 12.28 13.14
CA VAL A 104 7.72 12.05 13.56
C VAL A 104 7.72 11.57 15.02
N ILE A 105 8.35 10.41 15.25
CA ILE A 105 8.49 9.82 16.58
C ILE A 105 9.98 9.77 16.92
N GLU A 106 10.44 10.75 17.69
CA GLU A 106 11.81 10.74 18.19
C GLU A 106 11.96 9.71 19.29
N ASN A 107 13.08 8.98 19.27
CA ASN A 107 13.36 7.87 20.18
C ASN A 107 12.16 6.89 20.35
N HIS A 108 11.60 6.42 19.22
CA HIS A 108 10.60 5.35 19.21
C HIS A 108 11.05 4.11 20.02
N ARG A 109 12.37 3.88 20.12
CA ARG A 109 12.99 2.82 20.92
C ARG A 109 12.85 2.98 22.43
N SER A 110 12.33 4.10 22.93
CA SER A 110 11.92 4.28 24.33
C SER A 110 10.40 4.23 24.56
N ILE A 111 9.56 4.18 23.50
CA ILE A 111 8.12 3.93 23.63
C ILE A 111 7.91 2.42 23.81
N LEU A 112 7.37 2.02 24.96
CA LEU A 112 7.18 0.61 25.32
C LEU A 112 5.72 0.14 25.18
N ARG A 113 4.76 1.07 25.07
CA ARG A 113 3.33 0.79 25.07
C ARG A 113 2.59 1.74 24.14
N ALA A 114 1.53 1.27 23.49
CA ALA A 114 0.57 2.14 22.84
C ALA A 114 -0.86 1.63 22.94
N VAL A 115 -1.80 2.58 22.98
CA VAL A 115 -3.25 2.33 23.00
C VAL A 115 -3.90 3.05 21.82
N LEU A 116 -4.69 2.31 21.04
CA LEU A 116 -5.51 2.83 19.96
C LEU A 116 -6.99 2.67 20.34
N LEU A 117 -7.70 3.80 20.47
CA LEU A 117 -9.13 3.87 20.70
C LEU A 117 -9.86 4.31 19.44
N LEU A 118 -10.78 3.46 18.95
CA LEU A 118 -11.74 3.84 17.91
C LEU A 118 -13.03 4.35 18.57
N VAL A 119 -13.40 5.60 18.30
CA VAL A 119 -14.55 6.29 18.92
C VAL A 119 -15.39 6.98 17.84
N PRO A 120 -16.25 6.24 17.10
CA PRO A 120 -17.10 6.83 16.07
C PRO A 120 -18.08 7.84 16.69
N GLY A 121 -18.41 8.89 15.94
CA GLY A 121 -19.23 10.01 16.41
C GLY A 121 -18.46 11.29 16.72
N ILE A 122 -17.14 11.24 16.96
CA ILE A 122 -16.33 12.46 17.12
C ILE A 122 -16.20 13.17 15.76
N ASN A 123 -16.77 14.37 15.66
CA ASN A 123 -16.71 15.24 14.49
C ASN A 123 -15.99 16.58 14.82
N PRO A 124 -15.68 17.45 13.83
CA PRO A 124 -15.03 18.74 14.07
C PRO A 124 -15.82 19.66 15.01
N GLU A 125 -17.15 19.66 14.93
CA GLU A 125 -18.02 20.49 15.76
C GLU A 125 -17.93 20.12 17.24
N ALA A 126 -17.91 18.83 17.57
CA ALA A 126 -17.81 18.31 18.93
C ALA A 126 -16.54 18.75 19.69
N ILE A 127 -15.46 19.09 18.96
CA ILE A 127 -14.21 19.63 19.53
C ILE A 127 -14.10 21.17 19.44
N GLY A 128 -15.16 21.85 18.99
CA GLY A 128 -15.20 23.31 18.82
C GLY A 128 -14.42 23.82 17.60
N THR A 129 -14.36 23.03 16.52
CA THR A 129 -13.73 23.41 15.23
C THR A 129 -14.76 23.42 14.10
N SER A 130 -14.58 24.29 13.10
CA SER A 130 -15.36 24.23 11.87
C SER A 130 -14.98 22.99 11.06
N GLU A 131 -15.86 22.51 10.16
CA GLU A 131 -15.46 21.48 9.20
C GLU A 131 -14.21 21.96 8.43
N PRO A 132 -13.12 21.16 8.38
CA PRO A 132 -11.97 21.50 7.57
C PRO A 132 -12.38 21.47 6.10
N GLN A 133 -11.98 22.49 5.33
CA GLN A 133 -12.22 22.47 3.89
C GLN A 133 -11.54 21.24 3.26
N ILE A 134 -12.32 20.43 2.54
CA ILE A 134 -11.94 19.94 1.20
C ILE A 134 -10.58 19.22 1.15
N SER A 135 -9.55 20.03 0.93
CA SER A 135 -8.16 19.70 0.62
C SER A 135 -7.17 19.76 1.79
N SER A 136 -7.57 20.22 2.99
CA SER A 136 -6.62 20.43 4.08
C SER A 136 -6.26 19.13 4.82
N ALA A 137 -5.08 18.60 4.50
CA ALA A 137 -4.47 17.49 5.24
C ALA A 137 -3.76 17.92 6.54
N TYR A 138 -3.79 19.20 6.90
CA TYR A 138 -2.97 19.75 7.97
C TYR A 138 -3.61 19.55 9.36
N PRO A 139 -2.86 19.12 10.39
CA PRO A 139 -3.36 19.01 11.75
C PRO A 139 -3.84 20.37 12.27
N VAL A 140 -5.08 20.45 12.71
CA VAL A 140 -5.69 21.66 13.26
C VAL A 140 -5.28 21.79 14.72
N ALA A 141 -4.64 22.88 15.10
CA ALA A 141 -4.30 23.15 16.50
C ALA A 141 -5.58 23.26 17.34
N ILE A 142 -5.66 22.44 18.38
CA ILE A 142 -6.73 22.43 19.37
C ILE A 142 -6.18 22.90 20.71
N GLY A 143 -7.00 23.64 21.44
CA GLY A 143 -6.72 24.17 22.76
C GLY A 143 -8.04 24.41 23.48
N ALA A 144 -7.98 24.92 24.71
CA ALA A 144 -9.19 25.24 25.46
C ALA A 144 -10.09 26.20 24.67
N ARG A 145 -11.26 25.70 24.24
CA ARG A 145 -12.32 26.43 23.54
C ARG A 145 -13.61 26.20 24.30
N GLU A 146 -14.31 27.27 24.64
CA GLU A 146 -15.55 27.23 25.44
C GLU A 146 -16.70 26.49 24.73
N THR A 147 -16.62 26.35 23.40
CA THR A 147 -17.64 25.72 22.54
C THR A 147 -17.48 24.20 22.35
N SER A 148 -16.49 23.56 23.00
CA SER A 148 -16.22 22.12 22.81
C SER A 148 -17.12 21.23 23.67
N LYS A 149 -17.78 20.24 23.05
CA LYS A 149 -18.49 19.16 23.76
C LYS A 149 -17.53 18.10 24.32
N ILE A 150 -16.28 18.05 23.86
CA ILE A 150 -15.24 17.13 24.35
C ILE A 150 -14.00 17.90 24.86
N PRO A 151 -14.12 18.69 25.95
CA PRO A 151 -13.02 19.49 26.48
C PRO A 151 -11.77 18.66 26.87
N VAL A 152 -11.90 17.38 27.23
CA VAL A 152 -10.74 16.53 27.57
C VAL A 152 -9.81 16.29 26.37
N ILE A 153 -10.34 16.25 25.15
CA ILE A 153 -9.49 16.13 23.95
C ILE A 153 -8.69 17.42 23.75
N ASN A 154 -9.31 18.57 23.99
CA ASN A 154 -8.69 19.89 23.84
C ASN A 154 -7.65 20.21 24.94
N SER A 155 -7.59 19.45 26.04
CA SER A 155 -6.58 19.57 27.08
C SER A 155 -5.47 18.52 26.98
N CYS A 156 -5.79 17.28 26.58
CA CYS A 156 -4.82 16.18 26.47
C CYS A 156 -4.05 16.14 25.14
N TYR A 157 -4.55 16.80 24.09
CA TYR A 157 -3.98 16.76 22.74
C TYR A 157 -3.74 18.16 22.18
N SER A 158 -2.68 18.34 21.40
CA SER A 158 -2.32 19.64 20.81
C SER A 158 -2.93 19.89 19.43
N HIS A 159 -3.22 18.83 18.67
CA HIS A 159 -3.77 18.93 17.32
C HIS A 159 -4.81 17.83 17.04
N ALA A 160 -5.87 18.20 16.33
CA ALA A 160 -6.79 17.29 15.67
C ALA A 160 -6.29 17.00 14.24
N CYS A 161 -6.09 15.74 13.90
CA CYS A 161 -5.47 15.34 12.64
C CYS A 161 -6.54 14.84 11.65
N PRO A 162 -6.81 15.54 10.52
CA PRO A 162 -7.79 15.09 9.54
C PRO A 162 -7.43 13.71 8.95
N THR A 163 -8.36 12.77 9.01
CA THR A 163 -8.24 11.44 8.39
C THR A 163 -9.30 11.18 7.33
N ARG A 164 -9.05 10.22 6.44
CA ARG A 164 -10.02 9.77 5.43
C ARG A 164 -10.07 8.25 5.34
N ALA A 165 -11.29 7.69 5.43
CA ALA A 165 -11.59 6.29 5.21
C ALA A 165 -11.48 5.91 3.71
N THR A 166 -11.20 4.63 3.44
CA THR A 166 -11.15 4.09 2.07
C THR A 166 -12.56 3.80 1.55
N GLY A 167 -12.75 3.77 0.22
CA GLY A 167 -14.01 3.39 -0.40
C GLY A 167 -14.25 4.01 -1.78
N GLU A 168 -15.20 3.43 -2.50
CA GLU A 168 -15.72 3.83 -3.82
C GLU A 168 -16.52 5.16 -3.74
N PRO A 169 -16.81 5.85 -4.85
CA PRO A 169 -17.53 7.14 -4.84
C PRO A 169 -18.88 7.13 -4.10
N THR A 170 -19.59 5.99 -4.11
CA THR A 170 -20.92 5.83 -3.49
C THR A 170 -20.93 4.99 -2.22
N LYS A 171 -19.77 4.46 -1.78
CA LYS A 171 -19.68 3.48 -0.69
C LYS A 171 -18.37 3.54 0.08
N MET A 172 -18.46 3.62 1.41
CA MET A 172 -17.31 3.56 2.32
C MET A 172 -16.94 2.10 2.68
N HIS A 173 -15.64 1.82 2.84
CA HIS A 173 -15.14 0.57 3.41
C HIS A 173 -15.11 0.59 4.94
N SER A 174 -15.09 -0.59 5.56
CA SER A 174 -15.00 -0.73 7.02
C SER A 174 -13.66 -0.20 7.56
N VAL A 175 -13.70 0.94 8.26
CA VAL A 175 -12.55 1.54 8.96
C VAL A 175 -11.89 0.54 9.92
N LEU A 176 -12.70 -0.22 10.66
CA LEU A 176 -12.22 -1.25 11.59
C LEU A 176 -11.38 -2.32 10.87
N THR A 177 -11.81 -2.70 9.66
CA THR A 177 -11.07 -3.66 8.83
C THR A 177 -9.76 -3.04 8.33
N THR A 178 -9.78 -1.80 7.85
CA THR A 178 -8.58 -1.07 7.38
C THR A 178 -7.55 -0.84 8.50
N LEU A 179 -8.00 -0.63 9.74
CA LEU A 179 -7.12 -0.53 10.92
C LEU A 179 -6.48 -1.87 11.30
N LEU A 180 -7.28 -2.95 11.38
CA LEU A 180 -6.86 -4.20 12.01
C LEU A 180 -6.31 -5.23 11.02
N GLN A 181 -6.36 -4.93 9.73
CA GLN A 181 -5.69 -5.67 8.67
C GLN A 181 -4.57 -4.80 8.07
N SER A 182 -3.41 -5.41 7.81
CA SER A 182 -2.23 -4.77 7.25
C SER A 182 -1.66 -5.60 6.12
N PRO A 183 -1.08 -5.01 5.06
CA PRO A 183 -0.40 -5.79 4.05
C PRO A 183 0.74 -6.65 4.65
N ILE A 184 1.02 -7.83 4.10
CA ILE A 184 2.18 -8.63 4.53
C ILE A 184 3.48 -7.88 4.23
N SER A 185 4.49 -8.07 5.06
CA SER A 185 5.76 -7.37 4.84
C SER A 185 6.53 -7.88 3.63
N GLY A 186 7.38 -7.01 3.06
CA GLY A 186 8.19 -7.35 1.88
C GLY A 186 9.16 -8.51 2.11
N GLU A 187 9.62 -8.70 3.35
CA GLU A 187 10.43 -9.86 3.74
C GLU A 187 9.59 -11.15 3.73
N GLN A 188 8.40 -11.12 4.34
CA GLN A 188 7.52 -12.28 4.37
C GLN A 188 7.00 -12.65 2.96
N LYS A 189 6.76 -11.65 2.10
CA LYS A 189 6.43 -11.85 0.68
C LYS A 189 7.60 -12.51 -0.07
N ARG A 190 8.84 -12.11 0.20
CA ARG A 190 10.06 -12.73 -0.37
C ARG A 190 10.27 -14.16 0.13
N LYS A 191 10.07 -14.40 1.42
CA LYS A 191 10.17 -15.75 2.02
C LYS A 191 9.16 -16.71 1.40
N ARG A 192 7.88 -16.30 1.30
CA ARG A 192 6.83 -17.06 0.61
C ARG A 192 7.14 -17.31 -0.88
N LEU A 193 7.81 -16.38 -1.56
CA LEU A 193 8.23 -16.57 -2.96
C LEU A 193 9.36 -17.60 -3.09
N LEU A 194 10.33 -17.59 -2.17
CA LEU A 194 11.41 -18.57 -2.10
C LEU A 194 10.88 -19.98 -1.75
N GLU A 195 9.97 -20.06 -0.77
CA GLU A 195 9.24 -21.29 -0.44
C GLU A 195 8.49 -21.83 -1.67
N ARG A 196 7.76 -20.97 -2.41
CA ARG A 196 7.09 -21.36 -3.67
C ARG A 196 8.04 -21.87 -4.76
N GLN A 197 9.26 -21.32 -4.88
CA GLN A 197 10.25 -21.80 -5.86
C GLN A 197 10.87 -23.14 -5.47
N GLN A 198 10.95 -23.44 -4.17
CA GLN A 198 11.45 -24.72 -3.67
C GLN A 198 10.35 -25.79 -3.62
N GLN A 199 9.09 -25.41 -3.42
CA GLN A 199 7.93 -26.30 -3.31
C GLN A 199 7.27 -26.64 -4.67
N ARG A 200 8.07 -26.99 -5.69
CA ARG A 200 7.57 -27.79 -6.82
C ARG A 200 7.36 -29.24 -6.35
N PHE A 201 6.31 -29.45 -5.55
CA PHE A 201 5.92 -30.79 -5.12
C PHE A 201 5.34 -31.57 -6.31
N SER A 202 5.88 -32.76 -6.57
CA SER A 202 5.12 -33.82 -7.24
C SER A 202 4.03 -34.28 -6.27
N ASN A 203 2.77 -33.91 -6.54
CA ASN A 203 1.66 -34.30 -5.68
C ASN A 203 0.34 -34.42 -6.47
N ASP A 204 0.29 -35.41 -7.36
CA ASP A 204 -0.87 -35.77 -8.18
C ASP A 204 -2.03 -36.39 -7.35
N ASN A 205 -2.11 -36.12 -6.04
CA ASN A 205 -3.09 -36.72 -5.14
C ASN A 205 -4.30 -35.78 -4.92
N PRO A 206 -5.46 -36.04 -5.54
CA PRO A 206 -6.66 -35.20 -5.39
C PRO A 206 -7.27 -35.23 -3.98
N SER A 207 -6.95 -36.23 -3.16
CA SER A 207 -7.52 -36.41 -1.81
C SER A 207 -7.20 -35.25 -0.86
N ILE A 208 -6.17 -34.46 -1.14
CA ILE A 208 -5.81 -33.26 -0.37
C ILE A 208 -6.82 -32.11 -0.50
N TYR A 209 -7.69 -32.16 -1.53
CA TYR A 209 -8.72 -31.16 -1.81
C TYR A 209 -10.11 -31.57 -1.33
N VAL A 210 -10.26 -32.79 -0.80
CA VAL A 210 -11.53 -33.29 -0.26
C VAL A 210 -11.85 -32.54 1.04
N LEU A 211 -13.08 -32.02 1.12
CA LEU A 211 -13.60 -31.35 2.31
C LEU A 211 -13.59 -32.30 3.51
N ASP A 212 -13.22 -31.80 4.69
CA ASP A 212 -13.45 -32.52 5.94
C ASP A 212 -14.83 -32.18 6.53
N VAL A 213 -15.29 -33.00 7.48
CA VAL A 213 -16.62 -32.85 8.08
C VAL A 213 -16.89 -31.45 8.65
N PRO A 214 -15.94 -30.77 9.34
CA PRO A 214 -16.13 -29.37 9.74
C PRO A 214 -16.33 -28.43 8.54
N ALA A 215 -15.50 -28.51 7.48
CA ALA A 215 -15.67 -27.69 6.29
C ALA A 215 -17.00 -27.99 5.55
N MET A 216 -17.45 -29.25 5.54
CA MET A 216 -18.74 -29.64 5.00
C MET A 216 -19.90 -29.02 5.80
N LEU A 217 -19.85 -29.07 7.14
CA LEU A 217 -20.84 -28.45 8.01
C LEU A 217 -20.87 -26.92 7.87
N ASP A 218 -19.71 -26.26 7.84
CA ASP A 218 -19.57 -24.81 7.67
C ASP A 218 -20.14 -24.31 6.32
N ASN A 219 -20.19 -25.17 5.29
CA ASN A 219 -20.78 -24.89 3.98
C ASN A 219 -22.17 -25.53 3.80
N GLY A 220 -22.75 -26.12 4.85
CA GLY A 220 -24.10 -26.67 4.87
C GLY A 220 -24.32 -27.92 4.00
N TYR A 221 -23.29 -28.72 3.77
CA TYR A 221 -23.39 -29.98 3.01
C TYR A 221 -24.22 -31.04 3.76
N PRO A 222 -24.97 -31.90 3.06
CA PRO A 222 -25.67 -33.03 3.67
C PRO A 222 -24.67 -34.11 4.12
N ILE A 223 -24.48 -34.24 5.44
CA ILE A 223 -23.56 -35.21 6.03
C ILE A 223 -24.22 -36.61 6.09
N PRO A 224 -23.56 -37.69 5.60
CA PRO A 224 -24.01 -39.07 5.77
C PRO A 224 -24.12 -39.50 7.24
N SER A 225 -25.05 -40.41 7.53
CA SER A 225 -25.43 -40.80 8.91
C SER A 225 -24.24 -41.40 9.65
N TYR A 226 -23.46 -42.22 8.95
CA TYR A 226 -22.26 -42.87 9.43
C TYR A 226 -21.05 -41.94 9.68
N LEU A 227 -21.18 -40.63 9.42
CA LEU A 227 -20.22 -39.59 9.82
C LEU A 227 -20.76 -38.69 10.95
N GLY A 228 -22.02 -38.86 11.37
CA GLY A 228 -22.67 -38.07 12.41
C GLY A 228 -22.79 -38.82 13.75
N GLU A 229 -22.60 -38.09 14.84
CA GLU A 229 -22.73 -38.51 16.24
C GLU A 229 -21.79 -39.63 16.74
N GLY A 230 -20.89 -39.27 17.66
CA GLY A 230 -20.19 -40.20 18.55
C GLY A 230 -18.87 -40.81 18.05
N LEU A 231 -18.60 -40.85 16.74
CA LEU A 231 -17.32 -41.34 16.21
C LEU A 231 -16.28 -40.22 16.11
N SER A 232 -15.17 -40.33 16.84
CA SER A 232 -13.98 -39.49 16.67
C SER A 232 -13.20 -39.91 15.40
N VAL A 233 -13.79 -39.67 14.23
CA VAL A 233 -13.15 -39.94 12.93
C VAL A 233 -12.07 -38.89 12.71
N ASP A 234 -10.81 -39.35 12.65
CA ASP A 234 -9.68 -38.50 12.30
C ASP A 234 -9.91 -37.88 10.91
N PRO A 235 -9.86 -36.54 10.73
CA PRO A 235 -9.99 -35.90 9.42
C PRO A 235 -8.98 -36.40 8.36
N GLU A 236 -7.87 -36.98 8.78
CA GLU A 236 -6.89 -37.61 7.89
C GLU A 236 -7.35 -39.00 7.40
N SER A 237 -8.22 -39.70 8.14
CA SER A 237 -8.79 -41.00 7.74
C SER A 237 -9.83 -40.92 6.62
N ILE A 238 -10.60 -39.82 6.55
CA ILE A 238 -11.55 -39.55 5.45
C ILE A 238 -10.78 -39.28 4.14
N ARG A 239 -9.62 -38.60 4.27
CA ARG A 239 -8.69 -38.28 3.19
C ARG A 239 -7.73 -39.43 2.83
N SER A 240 -7.64 -40.48 3.64
CA SER A 240 -6.82 -41.67 3.36
C SER A 240 -7.62 -42.81 2.73
N THR A 241 -6.90 -43.76 2.13
CA THR A 241 -7.46 -45.00 1.56
C THR A 241 -7.39 -46.18 2.52
N SER A 242 -6.97 -45.99 3.78
CA SER A 242 -6.42 -47.07 4.62
C SER A 242 -7.25 -47.50 5.83
N SER A 243 -8.27 -46.75 6.28
CA SER A 243 -9.13 -47.18 7.39
C SER A 243 -10.54 -46.58 7.37
N TRP A 244 -11.54 -47.44 7.12
CA TRP A 244 -12.92 -47.22 7.54
C TRP A 244 -13.29 -48.34 8.54
N PRO A 245 -13.96 -48.05 9.67
CA PRO A 245 -14.49 -49.10 10.53
C PRO A 245 -15.56 -49.88 9.78
N ALA A 246 -15.55 -51.21 9.90
CA ALA A 246 -16.53 -52.07 9.25
C ALA A 246 -17.89 -51.97 9.96
N ALA A 247 -18.73 -51.02 9.54
CA ALA A 247 -20.11 -50.90 9.96
C ALA A 247 -21.03 -51.78 9.08
N ALA A 248 -22.10 -52.30 9.68
CA ALA A 248 -23.11 -53.10 8.97
C ALA A 248 -23.90 -52.25 7.95
N PRO A 249 -24.47 -52.84 6.89
CA PRO A 249 -25.27 -52.10 5.91
C PRO A 249 -26.61 -51.68 6.52
N THR A 250 -26.66 -50.48 7.09
CA THR A 250 -27.89 -49.79 7.51
C THR A 250 -28.63 -49.20 6.30
N SER A 251 -29.93 -48.94 6.47
CA SER A 251 -30.89 -48.69 5.40
C SER A 251 -30.51 -47.54 4.45
N GLN A 252 -30.66 -47.78 3.15
CA GLN A 252 -30.30 -46.86 2.06
C GLN A 252 -31.17 -45.59 1.97
N THR A 253 -32.24 -45.49 2.76
CA THR A 253 -33.19 -44.37 2.80
C THR A 253 -33.28 -43.76 4.19
N ARG A 254 -33.15 -42.44 4.24
CA ARG A 254 -33.48 -41.56 5.38
C ARG A 254 -34.94 -41.11 5.28
N GLU A 255 -35.44 -40.49 6.35
CA GLU A 255 -36.68 -39.74 6.33
C GLU A 255 -36.68 -38.64 5.24
N ASN A 256 -37.86 -38.28 4.73
CA ASN A 256 -38.10 -37.22 3.74
C ASN A 256 -37.47 -37.39 2.34
N GLY A 257 -37.15 -38.64 1.95
CA GLY A 257 -36.69 -38.98 0.59
C GLY A 257 -35.20 -38.74 0.35
N TRP A 258 -34.41 -38.72 1.43
CA TRP A 258 -32.95 -38.62 1.38
C TRP A 258 -32.30 -39.99 1.22
N VAL A 259 -31.23 -40.06 0.44
CA VAL A 259 -30.41 -41.26 0.21
C VAL A 259 -28.94 -41.01 0.57
N GLU A 260 -28.20 -42.07 0.88
CA GLU A 260 -26.76 -42.00 1.18
C GLU A 260 -25.96 -42.90 0.23
N THR A 261 -24.77 -42.46 -0.21
CA THR A 261 -23.93 -43.31 -1.07
C THR A 261 -23.46 -44.57 -0.34
N PRO A 262 -23.56 -45.77 -0.94
CA PRO A 262 -23.32 -47.04 -0.28
C PRO A 262 -21.86 -47.19 0.18
N GLN A 263 -21.66 -47.75 1.37
CA GLN A 263 -20.34 -48.14 1.84
C GLN A 263 -19.90 -49.43 1.14
N ASN A 264 -18.79 -49.38 0.39
CA ASN A 264 -18.19 -50.56 -0.21
C ASN A 264 -16.86 -50.91 0.49
N PRO A 265 -16.88 -51.79 1.50
CA PRO A 265 -15.67 -52.19 2.24
C PRO A 265 -14.70 -53.06 1.41
N SER A 266 -15.08 -53.49 0.20
CA SER A 266 -14.23 -54.29 -0.69
C SER A 266 -13.38 -53.46 -1.67
N ALA A 267 -13.55 -52.13 -1.70
CA ALA A 267 -12.73 -51.24 -2.51
C ALA A 267 -11.24 -51.31 -2.08
N SER A 268 -10.39 -51.77 -3.00
CA SER A 268 -9.05 -52.28 -2.72
C SER A 268 -8.06 -51.27 -2.15
N LYS A 269 -7.35 -51.66 -1.07
CA LYS A 269 -6.13 -50.99 -0.59
C LYS A 269 -5.14 -50.77 -1.76
N GLY A 270 -4.81 -49.51 -2.05
CA GLY A 270 -3.76 -49.14 -3.00
C GLY A 270 -4.21 -48.84 -4.43
N LYS A 271 -5.52 -48.76 -4.73
CA LYS A 271 -6.04 -48.30 -6.03
C LYS A 271 -6.46 -46.82 -5.93
N ALA A 272 -6.29 -46.05 -7.01
CA ALA A 272 -6.74 -44.66 -7.06
C ALA A 272 -8.28 -44.60 -6.94
N LEU A 273 -8.78 -43.58 -6.22
CA LEU A 273 -10.22 -43.36 -6.06
C LEU A 273 -10.82 -42.85 -7.38
N ARG A 274 -12.02 -43.35 -7.74
CA ARG A 274 -12.73 -42.87 -8.92
C ARG A 274 -13.19 -41.43 -8.70
N MET A 275 -13.07 -40.58 -9.72
CA MET A 275 -13.52 -39.20 -9.68
C MET A 275 -14.59 -38.95 -10.76
N ILE A 276 -15.61 -38.17 -10.41
CA ILE A 276 -16.64 -37.68 -11.33
C ILE A 276 -16.93 -36.19 -11.05
N ALA A 277 -17.40 -35.45 -12.04
CA ALA A 277 -18.01 -34.15 -11.84
C ALA A 277 -19.54 -34.26 -11.97
N ILE A 278 -20.26 -33.49 -11.16
CA ILE A 278 -21.73 -33.39 -11.17
C ILE A 278 -22.12 -31.92 -11.19
N ASP A 279 -23.14 -31.62 -11.99
CA ASP A 279 -23.84 -30.33 -12.02
C ASP A 279 -25.34 -30.57 -12.27
N CYS A 280 -26.20 -29.81 -11.58
CA CYS A 280 -27.65 -29.99 -11.59
C CYS A 280 -28.38 -28.70 -11.94
N GLU A 281 -29.35 -28.79 -12.85
CA GLU A 281 -30.29 -27.70 -13.10
C GLU A 281 -31.55 -27.85 -12.25
N MET A 282 -32.08 -26.72 -11.79
CA MET A 282 -33.22 -26.68 -10.86
C MET A 282 -34.34 -25.77 -11.36
N CYS A 283 -35.55 -26.04 -10.85
CA CYS A 283 -36.72 -25.18 -10.96
C CYS A 283 -37.32 -24.90 -9.57
N GLU A 284 -38.11 -23.84 -9.44
CA GLU A 284 -38.77 -23.42 -8.20
C GLU A 284 -40.16 -24.05 -8.06
N THR A 285 -40.48 -24.59 -6.88
CA THR A 285 -41.80 -25.12 -6.49
C THR A 285 -42.21 -24.53 -5.13
N GLU A 286 -43.38 -24.92 -4.59
CA GLU A 286 -43.77 -24.51 -3.23
C GLU A 286 -42.83 -25.01 -2.12
N ASP A 287 -42.05 -26.07 -2.37
CA ASP A 287 -40.99 -26.55 -1.46
C ASP A 287 -39.64 -25.86 -1.70
N GLY A 288 -39.61 -24.84 -2.57
CA GLY A 288 -38.40 -24.17 -3.06
C GLY A 288 -37.78 -24.87 -4.27
N LYS A 289 -36.46 -24.73 -4.41
CA LYS A 289 -35.68 -25.28 -5.52
C LYS A 289 -35.58 -26.80 -5.50
N VAL A 290 -36.02 -27.42 -6.59
CA VAL A 290 -35.98 -28.87 -6.83
C VAL A 290 -35.29 -29.20 -8.14
N LEU A 291 -34.78 -30.43 -8.25
CA LEU A 291 -34.06 -30.93 -9.41
C LEU A 291 -34.93 -30.99 -10.67
N ALA A 292 -34.37 -30.54 -11.80
CA ALA A 292 -34.98 -30.59 -13.13
C ALA A 292 -34.06 -31.28 -14.18
N ARG A 293 -32.74 -31.21 -14.03
CA ARG A 293 -31.75 -32.00 -14.81
C ARG A 293 -30.53 -32.33 -13.95
N VAL A 294 -29.89 -33.47 -14.18
CA VAL A 294 -28.58 -33.78 -13.60
C VAL A 294 -27.65 -34.30 -14.69
N CYS A 295 -26.43 -33.77 -14.75
CA CYS A 295 -25.34 -34.26 -15.60
C CYS A 295 -24.19 -34.79 -14.75
N VAL A 296 -23.53 -35.84 -15.23
CA VAL A 296 -22.35 -36.46 -14.62
C VAL A 296 -21.30 -36.74 -15.67
N VAL A 297 -20.10 -36.18 -15.48
CA VAL A 297 -18.94 -36.36 -16.36
C VAL A 297 -17.85 -37.14 -15.62
N ASP A 298 -17.34 -38.19 -16.25
CA ASP A 298 -16.26 -39.01 -15.69
C ASP A 298 -14.91 -38.27 -15.80
N PHE A 299 -14.21 -38.12 -14.67
CA PHE A 299 -13.06 -37.21 -14.57
C PHE A 299 -11.86 -37.62 -15.42
N ASP A 300 -11.64 -38.92 -15.60
CA ASP A 300 -10.49 -39.44 -16.36
C ASP A 300 -10.77 -39.45 -17.86
N SER A 301 -11.94 -39.97 -18.24
CA SER A 301 -12.31 -40.13 -19.66
C SER A 301 -12.91 -38.88 -20.31
N ASP A 302 -13.30 -37.88 -19.51
CA ASP A 302 -13.94 -36.63 -19.94
C ASP A 302 -15.21 -36.89 -20.79
N LYS A 303 -15.98 -37.91 -20.40
CA LYS A 303 -17.23 -38.33 -21.05
C LYS A 303 -18.41 -38.17 -20.11
N VAL A 304 -19.54 -37.72 -20.65
CA VAL A 304 -20.84 -37.80 -19.97
C VAL A 304 -21.16 -39.28 -19.74
N VAL A 305 -21.40 -39.65 -18.48
CA VAL A 305 -21.78 -41.02 -18.07
C VAL A 305 -23.21 -41.11 -17.56
N TYR A 306 -23.83 -39.96 -17.27
CA TYR A 306 -25.23 -39.84 -16.89
C TYR A 306 -25.70 -38.43 -17.22
N ASP A 307 -26.81 -38.28 -17.94
CA ASP A 307 -27.49 -37.01 -18.17
C ASP A 307 -28.98 -37.32 -18.32
N GLN A 308 -29.80 -36.77 -17.42
CA GLN A 308 -31.24 -37.03 -17.38
C GLN A 308 -32.01 -35.77 -16.94
N LEU A 309 -33.13 -35.50 -17.63
CA LEU A 309 -34.19 -34.63 -17.13
C LEU A 309 -34.99 -35.37 -16.05
N VAL A 310 -35.44 -34.62 -15.05
CA VAL A 310 -36.16 -35.13 -13.89
C VAL A 310 -37.46 -34.35 -13.72
N GLN A 311 -38.59 -35.04 -13.65
CA GLN A 311 -39.89 -34.43 -13.45
C GLN A 311 -40.12 -34.09 -11.97
N PRO A 312 -40.36 -32.82 -11.61
CA PRO A 312 -40.72 -32.43 -10.25
C PRO A 312 -42.01 -33.08 -9.77
N GLU A 313 -42.07 -33.49 -8.50
CA GLU A 313 -43.26 -34.10 -7.90
C GLU A 313 -44.40 -33.11 -7.68
N LYS A 314 -44.06 -31.82 -7.49
CA LYS A 314 -45.01 -30.71 -7.29
C LYS A 314 -45.03 -29.79 -8.52
N PRO A 315 -46.13 -29.05 -8.76
CA PRO A 315 -46.19 -28.07 -9.84
C PRO A 315 -45.06 -27.04 -9.76
N VAL A 316 -44.41 -26.79 -10.91
CA VAL A 316 -43.36 -25.78 -11.04
C VAL A 316 -43.99 -24.38 -11.02
N ILE A 317 -43.49 -23.51 -10.14
CA ILE A 317 -43.88 -22.11 -10.02
C ILE A 317 -43.05 -21.25 -10.98
N ASP A 318 -41.74 -21.50 -11.05
CA ASP A 318 -40.81 -20.87 -12.00
C ASP A 318 -39.80 -21.92 -12.49
N TYR A 319 -39.66 -22.08 -13.81
CA TYR A 319 -38.70 -23.00 -14.42
C TYR A 319 -37.24 -22.51 -14.30
N LEU A 320 -37.04 -21.25 -13.89
CA LEU A 320 -35.75 -20.57 -13.81
C LEU A 320 -35.01 -20.51 -15.17
N THR A 321 -35.72 -20.63 -16.29
CA THR A 321 -35.20 -20.86 -17.66
C THR A 321 -34.03 -19.96 -18.08
N GLN A 322 -34.01 -18.70 -17.63
CA GLN A 322 -32.91 -17.77 -17.91
C GLN A 322 -31.56 -18.17 -17.29
N PHE A 323 -31.61 -18.99 -16.23
CA PHE A 323 -30.46 -19.57 -15.54
C PHE A 323 -30.31 -21.05 -15.85
N SER A 324 -31.40 -21.82 -15.86
CA SER A 324 -31.38 -23.29 -15.93
C SER A 324 -31.50 -23.88 -17.34
N GLY A 325 -31.95 -23.09 -18.31
CA GLY A 325 -32.27 -23.54 -19.66
C GLY A 325 -33.48 -24.47 -19.76
N ILE A 326 -34.08 -24.85 -18.63
CA ILE A 326 -35.23 -25.73 -18.54
C ILE A 326 -36.50 -24.99 -18.99
N THR A 327 -37.28 -25.62 -19.86
CA THR A 327 -38.60 -25.10 -20.28
C THR A 327 -39.74 -26.08 -19.94
N ALA A 328 -40.97 -25.58 -19.90
CA ALA A 328 -42.16 -26.40 -19.67
C ALA A 328 -42.33 -27.49 -20.73
N GLU A 329 -41.97 -27.20 -21.99
CA GLU A 329 -42.04 -28.12 -23.12
C GLU A 329 -41.01 -29.24 -23.02
N GLN A 330 -39.83 -28.97 -22.43
CA GLN A 330 -38.79 -29.98 -22.18
C GLN A 330 -39.17 -30.95 -21.07
N LEU A 331 -39.84 -30.46 -20.00
CA LEU A 331 -40.27 -31.31 -18.89
C LEU A 331 -41.60 -32.03 -19.15
N ALA A 332 -42.52 -31.47 -19.95
CA ALA A 332 -43.81 -32.10 -20.26
C ALA A 332 -43.78 -33.61 -20.67
N PRO A 333 -42.81 -34.12 -21.44
CA PRO A 333 -42.70 -35.55 -21.77
C PRO A 333 -41.94 -36.39 -20.73
N VAL A 334 -41.38 -35.79 -19.68
CA VAL A 334 -40.48 -36.47 -18.73
C VAL A 334 -41.29 -37.22 -17.68
N THR A 335 -40.97 -38.51 -17.51
CA THR A 335 -41.62 -39.40 -16.54
C THR A 335 -40.68 -39.84 -15.41
N LEU A 336 -39.38 -39.62 -15.56
CA LEU A 336 -38.32 -39.99 -14.62
C LEU A 336 -38.39 -39.07 -13.39
N LYS A 337 -38.50 -39.65 -12.19
CA LYS A 337 -38.61 -38.91 -10.92
C LYS A 337 -37.28 -38.84 -10.18
N LEU A 338 -37.23 -38.01 -9.13
CA LEU A 338 -36.05 -37.88 -8.27
C LEU A 338 -35.54 -39.24 -7.74
N ALA A 339 -36.44 -40.16 -7.36
CA ALA A 339 -36.06 -41.50 -6.92
C ALA A 339 -35.36 -42.33 -8.01
N ASP A 340 -35.79 -42.22 -9.27
CA ASP A 340 -35.17 -42.90 -10.40
C ASP A 340 -33.79 -42.29 -10.70
N ALA A 341 -33.65 -40.97 -10.60
CA ALA A 341 -32.38 -40.26 -10.72
C ALA A 341 -31.39 -40.67 -9.62
N GLN A 342 -31.86 -40.78 -8.37
CA GLN A 342 -31.07 -41.28 -7.25
C GLN A 342 -30.59 -42.72 -7.48
N VAL A 343 -31.45 -43.62 -7.96
CA VAL A 343 -31.05 -45.00 -8.32
C VAL A 343 -30.00 -45.00 -9.44
N GLY A 344 -30.16 -44.17 -10.47
CA GLY A 344 -29.17 -43.99 -11.53
C GLY A 344 -27.79 -43.58 -11.00
N LEU A 345 -27.75 -42.60 -10.09
CA LEU A 345 -26.53 -42.11 -9.48
C LEU A 345 -25.90 -43.11 -8.50
N LEU A 346 -26.68 -43.81 -7.67
CA LEU A 346 -26.16 -44.80 -6.71
C LEU A 346 -25.56 -46.04 -7.39
N ASN A 347 -25.91 -46.32 -8.65
CA ASN A 347 -25.24 -47.31 -9.49
C ASN A 347 -23.87 -46.84 -10.02
N LEU A 348 -23.59 -45.53 -9.99
CA LEU A 348 -22.36 -44.91 -10.49
C LEU A 348 -21.42 -44.44 -9.36
N VAL A 349 -21.96 -44.19 -8.16
CA VAL A 349 -21.28 -43.53 -7.04
C VAL A 349 -21.41 -44.34 -5.76
N ASP A 350 -20.26 -44.74 -5.20
CA ASP A 350 -20.16 -45.29 -3.85
C ASP A 350 -19.48 -44.30 -2.89
N ALA A 351 -19.38 -44.63 -1.60
CA ALA A 351 -18.72 -43.79 -0.61
C ALA A 351 -17.20 -43.53 -0.91
N ASN A 352 -16.57 -44.32 -1.79
CA ASN A 352 -15.16 -44.20 -2.18
C ASN A 352 -14.94 -43.45 -3.51
N THR A 353 -16.02 -43.09 -4.20
CA THR A 353 -15.98 -42.16 -5.32
C THR A 353 -15.77 -40.74 -4.77
N ILE A 354 -15.08 -39.87 -5.52
CA ILE A 354 -14.97 -38.44 -5.22
C ILE A 354 -15.87 -37.67 -6.19
N ILE A 355 -16.75 -36.84 -5.66
CA ILE A 355 -17.59 -35.93 -6.45
C ILE A 355 -16.94 -34.55 -6.52
N VAL A 356 -16.81 -34.01 -7.73
CA VAL A 356 -16.30 -32.67 -8.03
C VAL A 356 -17.47 -31.79 -8.52
N GLY A 357 -17.51 -30.51 -8.14
CA GLY A 357 -18.54 -29.58 -8.63
C GLY A 357 -18.27 -28.12 -8.27
N HIS A 358 -19.30 -27.28 -8.37
CA HIS A 358 -19.19 -25.85 -8.05
C HIS A 358 -20.36 -25.38 -7.17
N SER A 359 -20.08 -25.06 -5.90
CA SER A 359 -21.14 -24.88 -4.90
C SER A 359 -22.03 -26.13 -4.75
N LEU A 360 -21.35 -27.28 -4.78
CA LEU A 360 -21.90 -28.64 -4.87
C LEU A 360 -22.87 -28.99 -3.72
N GLU A 361 -22.90 -28.20 -2.63
CA GLU A 361 -23.92 -28.33 -1.60
C GLU A 361 -25.35 -28.14 -2.11
N ASN A 362 -25.53 -27.39 -3.20
CA ASN A 362 -26.87 -27.08 -3.74
C ASN A 362 -27.38 -28.26 -4.59
N ASP A 363 -26.51 -28.81 -5.45
CA ASP A 363 -26.76 -30.01 -6.24
C ASP A 363 -27.10 -31.21 -5.36
N LEU A 364 -26.30 -31.45 -4.30
CA LEU A 364 -26.54 -32.56 -3.37
C LEU A 364 -27.84 -32.39 -2.56
N ARG A 365 -28.29 -31.16 -2.30
CA ARG A 365 -29.61 -30.90 -1.71
C ARG A 365 -30.74 -31.14 -2.71
N ALA A 366 -30.62 -30.68 -3.95
CA ALA A 366 -31.59 -30.92 -5.01
C ALA A 366 -31.74 -32.43 -5.32
N LEU A 367 -30.63 -33.17 -5.29
CA LEU A 367 -30.57 -34.63 -5.41
C LEU A 367 -31.04 -35.38 -4.15
N LYS A 368 -31.23 -34.70 -3.02
CA LYS A 368 -31.39 -35.28 -1.67
C LYS A 368 -30.38 -36.41 -1.39
N LEU A 369 -29.11 -36.20 -1.75
CA LEU A 369 -28.02 -37.17 -1.66
C LEU A 369 -26.98 -36.74 -0.62
N ALA A 370 -26.70 -37.59 0.36
CA ALA A 370 -25.57 -37.42 1.28
C ALA A 370 -24.36 -38.25 0.83
N HIS A 371 -23.20 -37.59 0.67
CA HIS A 371 -21.98 -38.20 0.16
C HIS A 371 -20.73 -37.69 0.90
N PRO A 372 -19.77 -38.55 1.30
CA PRO A 372 -18.67 -38.17 2.19
C PRO A 372 -17.44 -37.53 1.53
N ARG A 373 -17.28 -37.56 0.20
CA ARG A 373 -16.03 -37.17 -0.48
C ARG A 373 -16.25 -36.13 -1.59
N CYS A 374 -16.48 -34.88 -1.18
CA CYS A 374 -16.72 -33.76 -2.07
C CYS A 374 -15.45 -32.90 -2.30
N ILE A 375 -15.21 -32.46 -3.54
CA ILE A 375 -14.26 -31.41 -3.92
C ILE A 375 -15.05 -30.27 -4.59
N ASP A 376 -15.16 -29.13 -3.92
CA ASP A 376 -15.90 -27.97 -4.42
C ASP A 376 -14.94 -26.92 -5.00
N THR A 377 -15.07 -26.64 -6.30
CA THR A 377 -14.25 -25.63 -6.98
C THR A 377 -14.46 -24.22 -6.42
N SER A 378 -15.64 -23.92 -5.87
CA SER A 378 -15.96 -22.64 -5.20
C SER A 378 -15.28 -22.47 -3.83
N ILE A 379 -14.79 -23.57 -3.24
CA ILE A 379 -14.10 -23.58 -1.94
C ILE A 379 -12.58 -23.67 -2.12
N ILE A 380 -12.09 -24.55 -3.01
CA ILE A 380 -10.64 -24.71 -3.25
C ILE A 380 -10.03 -23.51 -3.99
N TYR A 381 -10.82 -22.77 -4.78
CA TYR A 381 -10.47 -21.44 -5.28
C TYR A 381 -11.11 -20.39 -4.38
N LYS A 382 -10.31 -19.53 -3.75
CA LYS A 382 -10.86 -18.49 -2.86
C LYS A 382 -11.40 -17.32 -3.68
N HIS A 383 -12.37 -16.59 -3.15
CA HIS A 383 -12.80 -15.31 -3.72
C HIS A 383 -11.82 -14.19 -3.34
N PRO A 384 -11.54 -13.18 -4.21
CA PRO A 384 -10.63 -12.07 -3.89
C PRO A 384 -11.01 -11.26 -2.65
N ARG A 385 -12.30 -11.17 -2.31
CA ARG A 385 -12.80 -10.48 -1.11
C ARG A 385 -12.74 -11.34 0.17
N GLY A 386 -12.25 -12.59 0.08
CA GLY A 386 -12.25 -13.54 1.20
C GLY A 386 -13.63 -14.15 1.49
N ALA A 387 -13.69 -15.03 2.49
CA ALA A 387 -14.94 -15.59 3.00
C ALA A 387 -15.84 -14.49 3.62
N PRO A 388 -17.17 -14.63 3.57
CA PRO A 388 -17.95 -15.79 3.12
C PRO A 388 -18.22 -15.82 1.60
N TYR A 389 -17.65 -14.91 0.81
CA TYR A 389 -17.91 -14.87 -0.63
C TYR A 389 -17.27 -16.07 -1.36
N LYS A 390 -18.08 -16.77 -2.17
CA LYS A 390 -17.63 -17.78 -3.15
C LYS A 390 -17.40 -17.11 -4.52
N PRO A 391 -16.35 -17.47 -5.29
CA PRO A 391 -16.19 -17.03 -6.67
C PRO A 391 -17.09 -17.85 -7.61
N GLY A 392 -17.75 -17.22 -8.58
CA GLY A 392 -18.58 -17.93 -9.55
C GLY A 392 -17.78 -18.68 -10.62
N LEU A 393 -18.32 -19.80 -11.11
CA LEU A 393 -17.66 -20.73 -12.04
C LEU A 393 -17.16 -20.06 -13.33
N LYS A 394 -18.02 -19.28 -14.00
CA LYS A 394 -17.66 -18.52 -15.21
C LYS A 394 -16.44 -17.63 -15.03
N TRP A 395 -16.34 -16.96 -13.89
CA TRP A 395 -15.18 -16.11 -13.57
C TRP A 395 -13.92 -16.93 -13.29
N LEU A 396 -14.04 -18.11 -12.66
CA LEU A 396 -12.90 -19.02 -12.47
C LEU A 396 -12.40 -19.59 -13.81
N ALA A 397 -13.32 -20.04 -14.67
CA ALA A 397 -13.01 -20.57 -16.00
C ALA A 397 -12.29 -19.52 -16.86
N GLN A 398 -12.86 -18.32 -16.96
CA GLN A 398 -12.25 -17.21 -17.70
C GLN A 398 -10.87 -16.85 -17.13
N LYS A 399 -10.74 -16.77 -15.80
CA LYS A 399 -9.50 -16.29 -15.16
C LYS A 399 -8.35 -17.30 -15.15
N TRP A 400 -8.63 -18.59 -15.02
CA TRP A 400 -7.59 -19.61 -14.80
C TRP A 400 -7.42 -20.56 -15.98
N LEU A 401 -8.45 -20.71 -16.82
CA LEU A 401 -8.42 -21.55 -18.01
C LEU A 401 -8.41 -20.74 -19.31
N ASN A 402 -8.71 -19.43 -19.26
CA ASN A 402 -9.01 -18.58 -20.43
C ASN A 402 -10.17 -19.16 -21.27
N LEU A 403 -11.20 -19.68 -20.60
CA LEU A 403 -12.40 -20.22 -21.22
C LEU A 403 -13.62 -19.36 -20.85
N ASP A 404 -14.31 -18.83 -21.86
CA ASP A 404 -15.61 -18.19 -21.69
C ASP A 404 -16.72 -19.25 -21.80
N ILE A 405 -17.30 -19.60 -20.65
CA ILE A 405 -18.45 -20.52 -20.53
C ILE A 405 -19.75 -19.73 -20.32
N GLN A 406 -20.90 -20.40 -20.42
CA GLN A 406 -22.24 -19.82 -20.24
C GLN A 406 -22.45 -18.59 -21.16
N VAL A 407 -22.06 -18.70 -22.43
CA VAL A 407 -22.09 -17.60 -23.42
C VAL A 407 -23.40 -17.58 -24.23
N LYS A 408 -24.07 -18.74 -24.35
CA LYS A 408 -25.34 -18.88 -25.07
C LYS A 408 -26.46 -18.12 -24.33
N GLN A 409 -27.44 -17.60 -25.09
CA GLN A 409 -28.67 -17.10 -24.50
C GLN A 409 -29.65 -18.27 -24.30
N GLY A 410 -30.11 -18.48 -23.06
CA GLY A 410 -31.07 -19.52 -22.71
C GLY A 410 -30.63 -20.46 -21.59
N GLY A 411 -30.01 -19.94 -20.53
CA GLY A 411 -29.56 -20.73 -19.38
C GLY A 411 -28.16 -21.33 -19.50
N HIS A 412 -27.76 -22.03 -18.45
CA HIS A 412 -26.49 -22.77 -18.36
C HIS A 412 -26.62 -24.16 -19.01
N ASP A 413 -25.50 -24.88 -19.10
CA ASP A 413 -25.44 -26.24 -19.62
C ASP A 413 -24.64 -27.10 -18.63
N PRO A 414 -25.25 -28.05 -17.91
CA PRO A 414 -24.58 -28.78 -16.83
C PRO A 414 -23.44 -29.69 -17.33
N GLU A 415 -23.37 -29.99 -18.63
CA GLU A 415 -22.16 -30.59 -19.23
C GLU A 415 -20.99 -29.58 -19.28
N GLU A 416 -21.23 -28.34 -19.71
CA GLU A 416 -20.20 -27.29 -19.80
C GLU A 416 -19.64 -26.96 -18.41
N ASP A 417 -20.52 -26.80 -17.42
CA ASP A 417 -20.14 -26.46 -16.05
C ASP A 417 -19.45 -27.64 -15.33
N SER A 418 -19.89 -28.89 -15.54
CA SER A 418 -19.17 -30.09 -15.09
C SER A 418 -17.75 -30.18 -15.66
N ARG A 419 -17.58 -29.93 -16.97
CA ARG A 419 -16.27 -29.95 -17.64
C ARG A 419 -15.37 -28.81 -17.14
N ALA A 420 -15.93 -27.62 -16.92
CA ALA A 420 -15.20 -26.50 -16.33
C ALA A 420 -14.68 -26.85 -14.93
N CYS A 421 -15.46 -27.56 -14.11
CA CYS A 421 -15.03 -28.05 -12.80
C CYS A 421 -13.86 -29.04 -12.88
N ILE A 422 -13.92 -30.02 -13.80
CA ILE A 422 -12.82 -30.96 -14.08
C ILE A 422 -11.55 -30.21 -14.48
N ALA A 423 -11.66 -29.26 -15.43
CA ALA A 423 -10.53 -28.50 -15.93
C ALA A 423 -9.90 -27.59 -14.85
N LEU A 424 -10.71 -26.97 -13.99
CA LEU A 424 -10.24 -26.21 -12.83
C LEU A 424 -9.50 -27.10 -11.83
N LEU A 425 -10.01 -28.30 -11.53
CA LEU A 425 -9.33 -29.22 -10.61
C LEU A 425 -8.02 -29.77 -11.20
N ARG A 426 -7.99 -30.12 -12.50
CA ARG A 426 -6.74 -30.50 -13.22
C ARG A 426 -5.71 -29.35 -13.18
N LYS A 427 -6.15 -28.10 -13.39
CA LYS A 427 -5.30 -26.90 -13.26
C LYS A 427 -4.75 -26.75 -11.84
N LYS A 428 -5.59 -26.92 -10.82
CA LYS A 428 -5.24 -26.87 -9.39
C LYS A 428 -4.23 -27.95 -8.99
N LEU A 429 -4.37 -29.17 -9.52
CA LEU A 429 -3.42 -30.28 -9.32
C LEU A 429 -2.05 -29.93 -9.89
N ASN A 430 -1.99 -29.51 -11.17
CA ASN A 430 -0.74 -29.18 -11.86
C ASN A 430 0.04 -28.01 -11.23
N GLU A 431 -0.66 -27.01 -10.69
CA GLU A 431 -0.08 -25.77 -10.15
C GLU A 431 0.07 -25.79 -8.60
N GLY A 432 -0.54 -26.79 -7.94
CA GLY A 432 -0.46 -27.04 -6.50
C GLY A 432 -1.49 -26.30 -5.61
N PRO A 433 -1.55 -26.63 -4.31
CA PRO A 433 -2.64 -26.17 -3.42
C PRO A 433 -2.78 -24.66 -3.26
N ASP A 434 -1.68 -23.93 -3.41
CA ASP A 434 -1.61 -22.46 -3.34
C ASP A 434 -2.16 -21.77 -4.60
N PHE A 435 -2.24 -22.45 -5.74
CA PHE A 435 -2.77 -21.88 -6.97
C PHE A 435 -4.24 -21.51 -6.83
N GLY A 436 -4.69 -20.39 -7.40
CA GLY A 436 -6.09 -19.97 -7.27
C GLY A 436 -6.53 -19.54 -5.87
N VAL A 437 -5.64 -19.60 -4.87
CA VAL A 437 -5.85 -18.96 -3.58
C VAL A 437 -5.43 -17.51 -3.73
N PHE A 438 -6.36 -16.56 -3.67
CA PHE A 438 -6.01 -15.19 -3.34
C PHE A 438 -5.55 -15.19 -1.88
N LYS A 439 -4.25 -15.45 -1.69
CA LYS A 439 -3.51 -14.85 -0.60
C LYS A 439 -3.63 -13.35 -0.88
N GLN A 440 -4.65 -12.73 -0.30
CA GLN A 440 -4.58 -11.32 0.01
C GLN A 440 -3.20 -11.17 0.67
N ASP A 441 -2.36 -10.30 0.11
CA ASP A 441 -1.07 -9.94 0.72
C ASP A 441 -1.36 -9.08 1.95
N ILE A 442 -2.20 -9.57 2.86
CA ILE A 442 -2.84 -8.91 3.99
C ILE A 442 -2.91 -9.93 5.13
N GLU A 443 -2.54 -9.51 6.33
CA GLU A 443 -2.65 -10.26 7.58
C GLU A 443 -3.17 -9.36 8.71
N SER A 444 -3.63 -9.95 9.81
CA SER A 444 -4.05 -9.17 10.98
C SER A 444 -2.85 -8.40 11.56
N ILE A 445 -3.06 -7.14 11.98
CA ILE A 445 -2.02 -6.36 12.69
C ILE A 445 -1.46 -7.14 13.89
N PHE A 446 -2.31 -7.85 14.62
CA PHE A 446 -1.92 -8.66 15.79
C PHE A 446 -1.01 -9.84 15.41
N GLU A 447 -1.31 -10.47 14.27
CA GLU A 447 -0.47 -11.54 13.71
C GLU A 447 0.90 -10.99 13.27
N ARG A 448 0.94 -9.78 12.69
CA ARG A 448 2.18 -9.12 12.29
C ARG A 448 3.02 -8.64 13.49
N LEU A 449 2.37 -8.12 14.54
CA LEU A 449 3.00 -7.75 15.80
C LEU A 449 3.64 -8.96 16.50
N SER A 450 2.93 -10.09 16.57
CA SER A 450 3.43 -11.32 17.23
C SER A 450 4.57 -12.01 16.46
N LYS A 451 4.71 -11.77 15.16
CA LYS A 451 5.81 -12.29 14.31
C LYS A 451 7.08 -11.45 14.34
N SER A 452 7.03 -10.21 14.84
CA SER A 452 8.18 -9.31 14.77
C SER A 452 9.34 -9.81 15.63
N ASN A 453 10.58 -9.57 15.18
CA ASN A 453 11.75 -9.71 16.06
C ASN A 453 11.84 -8.48 16.97
N GLY A 454 10.93 -8.40 17.95
CA GLY A 454 10.85 -7.33 18.93
C GLY A 454 12.08 -7.21 19.83
N ARG A 455 12.08 -6.23 20.75
CA ARG A 455 13.26 -5.80 21.54
C ARG A 455 13.94 -6.89 22.40
N HIS A 456 13.38 -8.10 22.50
CA HIS A 456 13.95 -9.25 23.22
C HIS A 456 13.98 -10.55 22.41
N GLY A 457 13.88 -10.51 21.07
CA GLY A 457 13.84 -11.72 20.23
C GLY A 457 12.51 -12.49 20.33
N LYS A 458 11.45 -11.81 20.77
CA LYS A 458 10.05 -12.24 20.77
C LYS A 458 9.20 -11.10 20.21
N GLY A 459 8.09 -11.44 19.54
CA GLY A 459 7.14 -10.47 19.02
C GLY A 459 6.37 -9.73 20.09
N ALA A 460 5.75 -8.62 19.68
CA ALA A 460 4.98 -7.75 20.55
C ALA A 460 3.67 -8.40 20.99
N THR A 461 3.33 -8.24 22.26
CA THR A 461 2.07 -8.69 22.87
C THR A 461 0.95 -7.70 22.56
N SER A 462 -0.26 -8.23 22.32
CA SER A 462 -1.38 -7.37 21.92
C SER A 462 -2.73 -7.78 22.53
N ALA A 463 -3.54 -6.78 22.88
CA ALA A 463 -4.88 -6.97 23.42
C ALA A 463 -5.96 -6.29 22.57
N VAL A 464 -7.12 -6.91 22.48
CA VAL A 464 -8.34 -6.39 21.84
C VAL A 464 -9.47 -6.35 22.85
N ILE A 465 -10.08 -5.17 23.02
CA ILE A 465 -11.21 -4.92 23.92
C ILE A 465 -12.34 -4.33 23.08
N ASP A 466 -13.43 -5.09 22.90
CA ASP A 466 -14.56 -4.66 22.06
C ASP A 466 -15.88 -5.32 22.51
N HIS A 467 -16.98 -4.74 22.06
CA HIS A 467 -18.33 -5.25 22.22
C HIS A 467 -18.52 -6.56 21.42
N GLY A 468 -19.35 -7.47 21.95
CA GLY A 468 -19.62 -8.77 21.31
C GLY A 468 -18.50 -9.78 21.54
N ASN A 469 -18.13 -10.56 20.50
CA ASN A 469 -17.09 -11.58 20.61
C ASN A 469 -15.84 -11.22 19.76
N PRO A 470 -14.93 -10.38 20.27
CA PRO A 470 -13.74 -9.97 19.52
C PRO A 470 -12.84 -11.17 19.13
N ARG A 471 -12.83 -12.25 19.92
CA ARG A 471 -12.01 -13.43 19.66
C ARG A 471 -12.48 -14.24 18.44
N ALA A 472 -13.78 -14.22 18.15
CA ALA A 472 -14.34 -14.82 16.93
C ALA A 472 -14.20 -13.93 15.69
N TRP A 473 -13.92 -12.63 15.88
CA TRP A 473 -13.85 -11.64 14.80
C TRP A 473 -12.40 -11.16 14.56
N HIS A 474 -12.15 -9.86 14.73
CA HIS A 474 -10.87 -9.23 14.39
C HIS A 474 -9.76 -9.47 15.42
N GLY A 475 -10.08 -9.94 16.63
CA GLY A 475 -9.15 -10.26 17.70
C GLY A 475 -8.65 -11.71 17.72
N ALA A 476 -9.02 -12.55 16.74
CA ALA A 476 -8.64 -13.97 16.67
C ALA A 476 -7.12 -14.24 16.66
N LYS A 477 -6.30 -13.23 16.35
CA LYS A 477 -4.82 -13.29 16.32
C LYS A 477 -4.14 -12.45 17.41
N ALA A 478 -4.91 -11.83 18.31
CA ALA A 478 -4.37 -11.10 19.45
C ALA A 478 -3.90 -12.05 20.56
N THR A 479 -2.97 -11.59 21.40
CA THR A 479 -2.54 -12.32 22.60
C THR A 479 -3.70 -12.47 23.58
N SER A 480 -4.49 -11.40 23.73
CA SER A 480 -5.70 -11.35 24.56
C SER A 480 -6.86 -10.72 23.77
N ALA A 481 -8.06 -11.30 23.90
CA ALA A 481 -9.28 -10.74 23.33
C ALA A 481 -10.38 -10.78 24.38
N MET A 482 -10.91 -9.62 24.75
CA MET A 482 -11.82 -9.42 25.89
C MET A 482 -13.13 -8.80 25.40
N ALA A 483 -14.23 -9.53 25.61
CA ALA A 483 -15.58 -9.06 25.36
C ALA A 483 -16.01 -8.02 26.41
N CYS A 484 -16.75 -7.00 25.99
CA CYS A 484 -17.42 -6.03 26.85
C CYS A 484 -18.91 -5.92 26.50
N GLN A 485 -19.70 -5.42 27.45
CA GLN A 485 -21.10 -5.02 27.22
C GLN A 485 -21.30 -3.49 27.28
N THR A 486 -20.41 -2.76 27.93
CA THR A 486 -20.50 -1.30 28.09
C THR A 486 -19.16 -0.62 27.78
N ASP A 487 -19.22 0.66 27.40
CA ASP A 487 -18.03 1.48 27.15
C ASP A 487 -17.20 1.72 28.44
N ASP A 488 -17.81 1.61 29.62
CA ASP A 488 -17.10 1.66 30.91
C ASP A 488 -16.28 0.40 31.18
N GLU A 489 -16.80 -0.78 30.84
CA GLU A 489 -16.00 -2.01 30.86
C GLU A 489 -14.84 -1.92 29.88
N VAL A 490 -15.06 -1.35 28.68
CA VAL A 490 -13.99 -1.13 27.70
C VAL A 490 -12.90 -0.23 28.30
N ALA A 491 -13.28 0.90 28.92
CA ALA A 491 -12.33 1.82 29.53
C ALA A 491 -11.49 1.15 30.64
N ALA A 492 -12.13 0.37 31.53
CA ALA A 492 -11.44 -0.36 32.58
C ALA A 492 -10.47 -1.43 32.04
N LYS A 493 -10.93 -2.28 31.12
CA LYS A 493 -10.11 -3.36 30.53
C LYS A 493 -8.98 -2.83 29.64
N VAL A 494 -9.13 -1.66 29.01
CA VAL A 494 -8.04 -0.99 28.28
C VAL A 494 -6.92 -0.59 29.23
N ILE A 495 -7.24 -0.01 30.40
CA ILE A 495 -6.25 0.39 31.42
C ILE A 495 -5.52 -0.84 31.96
N GLU A 496 -6.25 -1.90 32.30
CA GLU A 496 -5.68 -3.18 32.76
C GLU A 496 -4.76 -3.81 31.70
N ALA A 497 -5.23 -3.92 30.45
CA ALA A 497 -4.48 -4.51 29.37
C ALA A 497 -3.18 -3.76 29.07
N ALA A 498 -3.20 -2.42 29.14
CA ALA A 498 -2.03 -1.58 28.89
C ALA A 498 -0.91 -1.74 29.93
N GLN A 499 -1.18 -2.30 31.11
CA GLN A 499 -0.12 -2.65 32.05
C GLN A 499 0.73 -3.83 31.51
N ASN A 500 0.09 -4.78 30.83
CA ASN A 500 0.65 -6.10 30.53
C ASN A 500 0.91 -6.37 29.02
N HIS A 501 0.43 -5.51 28.11
CA HIS A 501 0.59 -5.66 26.66
C HIS A 501 1.32 -4.46 26.05
N ASP A 502 2.06 -4.69 24.96
CA ASP A 502 2.78 -3.66 24.21
C ASP A 502 1.81 -2.81 23.36
N PHE A 503 0.78 -3.44 22.77
CA PHE A 503 -0.25 -2.77 21.96
C PHE A 503 -1.66 -3.13 22.42
N VAL A 504 -2.53 -2.14 22.61
CA VAL A 504 -3.93 -2.32 23.02
C VAL A 504 -4.87 -1.63 22.05
N PHE A 505 -5.86 -2.36 21.53
CA PHE A 505 -6.97 -1.81 20.76
C PHE A 505 -8.25 -1.81 21.60
N GLY A 506 -8.96 -0.68 21.64
CA GLY A 506 -10.27 -0.53 22.26
C GLY A 506 -11.27 0.17 21.33
N ARG A 507 -12.56 -0.10 21.47
CA ARG A 507 -13.62 0.61 20.73
C ARG A 507 -14.75 1.05 21.66
N LEU A 508 -15.09 2.35 21.59
CA LEU A 508 -16.20 2.96 22.31
C LEU A 508 -17.32 3.26 21.31
N LEU A 509 -18.55 2.82 21.58
CA LEU A 509 -19.67 2.87 20.63
C LEU A 509 -20.82 3.78 21.06
N GLU A 510 -20.94 4.13 22.34
CA GLU A 510 -22.14 4.77 22.91
C GLU A 510 -22.47 6.10 22.21
N LEU A 511 -21.47 6.94 21.93
CA LEU A 511 -21.65 8.19 21.20
C LEU A 511 -22.23 7.96 19.78
N SER A 512 -21.71 6.97 19.05
CA SER A 512 -22.20 6.64 17.71
C SER A 512 -23.60 6.01 17.69
N GLN A 513 -24.01 5.41 18.80
CA GLN A 513 -25.35 4.87 18.99
C GLN A 513 -26.33 6.01 19.29
N ALA A 514 -25.98 6.92 20.22
CA ALA A 514 -26.78 8.11 20.54
C ALA A 514 -26.97 9.05 19.33
N LEU A 515 -25.95 9.19 18.47
CA LEU A 515 -26.03 9.97 17.23
C LEU A 515 -26.81 9.28 16.08
N GLY A 516 -27.23 8.02 16.26
CA GLY A 516 -27.92 7.25 15.22
C GLY A 516 -27.01 6.85 14.03
N TRP A 517 -25.69 6.82 14.21
CA TRP A 517 -24.72 6.46 13.15
C TRP A 517 -24.59 4.94 12.98
N THR A 518 -25.06 4.15 13.95
CA THR A 518 -25.05 2.68 13.91
C THR A 518 -26.42 2.14 13.49
N THR A 519 -26.49 1.42 12.36
CA THR A 519 -27.70 0.67 12.00
C THR A 519 -27.86 -0.53 12.93
N GLN A 520 -28.86 -0.54 13.81
CA GLN A 520 -29.18 -1.74 14.57
C GLN A 520 -29.69 -2.84 13.63
N ARG A 521 -28.99 -3.99 13.64
CA ARG A 521 -29.54 -5.24 13.13
C ARG A 521 -30.31 -5.92 14.26
N THR A 522 -31.55 -5.51 14.47
CA THR A 522 -32.53 -6.34 15.19
C THR A 522 -32.70 -7.63 14.40
N GLN A 523 -32.37 -8.78 15.01
CA GLN A 523 -32.82 -10.05 14.45
C GLN A 523 -34.32 -10.18 14.72
N PRO A 524 -35.16 -10.46 13.71
CA PRO A 524 -36.55 -10.84 13.96
C PRO A 524 -36.55 -12.23 14.59
N ASN A 525 -37.13 -12.35 15.78
CA ASN A 525 -37.59 -13.64 16.29
C ASN A 525 -38.82 -14.05 15.47
N GLY A 526 -38.64 -14.97 14.53
CA GLY A 526 -39.75 -15.55 13.76
C GLY A 526 -39.47 -15.61 12.26
N THR A 527 -39.85 -16.72 11.66
CA THR A 527 -39.87 -16.96 10.22
C THR A 527 -40.84 -16.03 9.51
N GLU A 528 -40.33 -15.06 8.77
CA GLU A 528 -40.85 -14.62 7.46
C GLU A 528 -39.87 -13.62 6.81
N ALA A 529 -39.65 -13.75 5.50
CA ALA A 529 -38.69 -12.93 4.76
C ALA A 529 -39.38 -11.70 4.13
N THR A 530 -39.79 -10.75 4.96
CA THR A 530 -40.36 -9.46 4.53
C THR A 530 -39.38 -8.30 4.75
N SER A 531 -39.48 -7.28 3.89
CA SER A 531 -38.55 -6.16 3.77
C SER A 531 -38.22 -5.48 5.11
N VAL A 532 -36.92 -5.37 5.44
CA VAL A 532 -36.45 -4.64 6.63
C VAL A 532 -36.69 -3.14 6.46
N THR A 533 -37.75 -2.63 7.08
CA THR A 533 -38.06 -1.20 7.13
C THR A 533 -37.14 -0.50 8.14
N VAL A 534 -35.99 -0.02 7.66
CA VAL A 534 -35.08 0.81 8.46
C VAL A 534 -35.70 2.21 8.60
N THR A 535 -36.33 2.48 9.74
CA THR A 535 -36.69 3.84 10.15
C THR A 535 -35.44 4.57 10.66
N PRO A 536 -35.10 5.76 10.13
CA PRO A 536 -34.07 6.61 10.74
C PRO A 536 -34.52 7.03 12.14
N ILE A 537 -33.77 6.66 13.16
CA ILE A 537 -33.97 7.18 14.51
C ILE A 537 -33.34 8.58 14.53
N GLU A 538 -34.17 9.62 14.68
CA GLU A 538 -33.65 10.95 15.00
C GLU A 538 -32.97 10.92 16.38
N PRO A 539 -31.76 11.47 16.52
CA PRO A 539 -31.01 11.38 17.77
C PRO A 539 -31.64 12.28 18.84
N ASP A 540 -32.00 11.69 19.98
CA ASP A 540 -32.45 12.45 21.15
C ASP A 540 -31.31 13.37 21.65
N PRO A 541 -31.49 14.71 21.66
CA PRO A 541 -30.46 15.63 22.12
C PRO A 541 -29.99 15.36 23.56
N ALA A 542 -30.89 14.92 24.46
CA ALA A 542 -30.54 14.63 25.85
C ALA A 542 -29.63 13.40 25.96
N ALA A 543 -29.95 12.32 25.23
CA ALA A 543 -29.10 11.13 25.14
C ALA A 543 -27.73 11.43 24.50
N VAL A 544 -27.69 12.29 23.48
CA VAL A 544 -26.42 12.72 22.84
C VAL A 544 -25.52 13.49 23.80
N ASP A 545 -26.07 14.47 24.54
CA ASP A 545 -25.28 15.25 25.49
C ASP A 545 -24.83 14.40 26.70
N ALA A 546 -25.65 13.44 27.15
CA ALA A 546 -25.23 12.44 28.14
C ALA A 546 -24.06 11.58 27.63
N ALA A 547 -24.11 11.10 26.38
CA ALA A 547 -23.04 10.31 25.78
C ALA A 547 -21.73 11.12 25.63
N TYR A 548 -21.79 12.42 25.33
CA TYR A 548 -20.62 13.30 25.36
C TYR A 548 -20.04 13.45 26.78
N ALA A 549 -20.87 13.61 27.80
CA ALA A 549 -20.42 13.68 29.20
C ALA A 549 -19.76 12.37 29.67
N ALA A 550 -20.34 11.23 29.33
CA ALA A 550 -19.78 9.91 29.61
C ALA A 550 -18.43 9.70 28.89
N LEU A 551 -18.33 10.09 27.61
CA LEU A 551 -17.09 10.00 26.85
C LEU A 551 -15.95 10.85 27.45
N ASN A 552 -16.24 12.08 27.89
CA ASN A 552 -15.26 12.94 28.58
C ASN A 552 -14.71 12.25 29.84
N THR A 553 -15.59 11.64 30.63
CA THR A 553 -15.23 10.90 31.84
C THR A 553 -14.32 9.71 31.51
N ARG A 554 -14.69 8.89 30.52
CA ARG A 554 -13.92 7.71 30.10
C ARG A 554 -12.55 8.05 29.55
N ILE A 555 -12.44 9.05 28.67
CA ILE A 555 -11.13 9.51 28.15
C ILE A 555 -10.25 10.04 29.29
N THR A 556 -10.82 10.80 30.23
CA THR A 556 -10.08 11.28 31.42
C THR A 556 -9.54 10.13 32.26
N THR A 557 -10.37 9.12 32.53
CA THR A 557 -9.99 7.93 33.31
C THR A 557 -8.91 7.11 32.60
N ILE A 558 -9.03 6.89 31.29
CA ILE A 558 -7.99 6.20 30.50
C ILE A 558 -6.69 7.00 30.52
N HIS A 559 -6.72 8.30 30.20
CA HIS A 559 -5.51 9.13 30.16
C HIS A 559 -4.76 9.14 31.50
N LYS A 560 -5.47 9.18 32.62
CA LYS A 560 -4.87 9.11 33.97
C LYS A 560 -4.43 7.71 34.39
N GLY A 561 -5.08 6.66 33.89
CA GLY A 561 -4.79 5.26 34.23
C GLY A 561 -3.64 4.63 33.44
N LEU A 562 -3.24 5.22 32.31
CA LEU A 562 -2.19 4.65 31.46
C LEU A 562 -0.76 4.88 32.02
N PRO A 563 0.15 3.89 31.88
CA PRO A 563 1.54 4.05 32.31
C PRO A 563 2.27 5.19 31.57
N PRO A 564 3.19 5.92 32.23
CA PRO A 564 4.03 6.91 31.56
C PRO A 564 4.86 6.30 30.42
N GLY A 565 5.06 7.09 29.36
CA GLY A 565 5.72 6.63 28.13
C GLY A 565 4.82 5.83 27.18
N THR A 566 3.53 5.72 27.48
CA THR A 566 2.52 5.15 26.58
C THR A 566 2.10 6.17 25.52
N VAL A 567 2.04 5.76 24.26
CA VAL A 567 1.37 6.55 23.20
C VAL A 567 -0.13 6.28 23.26
N LEU A 568 -0.95 7.31 23.43
CA LEU A 568 -2.40 7.20 23.32
C LEU A 568 -2.85 7.83 22.01
N CYS A 569 -3.62 7.07 21.23
CA CYS A 569 -4.26 7.51 20.01
C CYS A 569 -5.78 7.34 20.13
N ILE A 570 -6.52 8.41 19.87
CA ILE A 570 -7.97 8.36 19.68
C ILE A 570 -8.24 8.63 18.19
N MET A 571 -9.15 7.87 17.58
CA MET A 571 -9.56 8.11 16.19
C MET A 571 -11.08 7.98 16.06
N SER A 572 -11.73 8.90 15.36
CA SER A 572 -13.17 8.80 15.06
C SER A 572 -13.48 7.80 13.96
N GLY A 573 -12.56 7.65 13.01
CA GLY A 573 -12.63 6.69 11.91
C GLY A 573 -13.42 7.18 10.71
N ASN A 574 -14.65 7.63 10.91
CA ASN A 574 -15.53 8.15 9.87
C ASN A 574 -16.40 9.30 10.39
N GLY A 575 -17.03 10.02 9.47
CA GLY A 575 -17.99 11.09 9.71
C GLY A 575 -19.42 10.57 9.59
N ASP A 576 -20.40 11.47 9.54
CA ASP A 576 -21.82 11.11 9.57
C ASP A 576 -22.20 10.23 8.36
N PRO A 577 -22.57 8.95 8.57
CA PRO A 577 -22.89 8.04 7.48
C PRO A 577 -24.38 8.06 7.11
N ARG A 578 -25.24 8.80 7.82
CA ARG A 578 -26.70 8.66 7.75
C ARG A 578 -27.26 9.03 6.38
N LEU A 579 -26.83 10.16 5.81
CA LEU A 579 -27.25 10.60 4.47
C LEU A 579 -26.77 9.66 3.35
N MET A 580 -25.52 9.19 3.43
CA MET A 580 -24.99 8.17 2.52
C MET A 580 -25.81 6.87 2.61
N SER A 581 -26.23 6.50 3.82
CA SER A 581 -26.97 5.25 4.07
C SER A 581 -28.40 5.34 3.57
N SER A 582 -29.11 6.45 3.82
CA SER A 582 -30.49 6.65 3.32
C SER A 582 -30.53 6.72 1.80
N LEU A 583 -29.59 7.40 1.16
CA LEU A 583 -29.47 7.45 -0.30
C LEU A 583 -29.13 6.08 -0.91
N ASN A 584 -28.23 5.30 -0.29
CA ASN A 584 -27.97 3.92 -0.74
C ASN A 584 -29.20 3.00 -0.56
N VAL A 585 -30.01 3.19 0.49
CA VAL A 585 -31.28 2.46 0.65
C VAL A 585 -32.27 2.85 -0.44
N LYS A 586 -32.45 4.14 -0.73
CA LYS A 586 -33.32 4.59 -1.84
C LYS A 586 -32.83 4.03 -3.19
N LYS A 587 -31.53 4.14 -3.49
CA LYS A 587 -30.93 3.57 -4.69
C LYS A 587 -31.20 2.07 -4.81
N SER A 588 -31.00 1.30 -3.73
CA SER A 588 -31.24 -0.14 -3.74
C SER A 588 -32.73 -0.51 -3.93
N ARG A 589 -33.68 0.36 -3.51
CA ARG A 589 -35.11 0.18 -3.79
C ARG A 589 -35.42 0.45 -5.27
N TRP A 590 -34.93 1.55 -5.81
CA TRP A 590 -35.04 1.88 -7.25
C TRP A 590 -34.45 0.78 -8.13
N ASP A 591 -33.21 0.37 -7.87
CA ASP A 591 -32.52 -0.71 -8.59
C ASP A 591 -33.30 -2.04 -8.46
N GLY A 592 -34.03 -2.26 -7.36
CA GLY A 592 -34.97 -3.38 -7.18
C GLY A 592 -36.19 -3.27 -8.09
N MET A 593 -36.93 -2.16 -8.02
CA MET A 593 -38.13 -1.91 -8.83
C MET A 593 -37.86 -1.92 -10.34
N MET A 594 -36.69 -1.42 -10.77
CA MET A 594 -36.26 -1.49 -12.17
C MET A 594 -35.91 -2.93 -12.61
N ARG A 595 -35.36 -3.77 -11.70
CA ARG A 595 -35.14 -5.21 -11.96
C ARG A 595 -36.45 -6.00 -12.04
N GLU A 596 -37.49 -5.58 -11.33
CA GLU A 596 -38.86 -6.10 -11.45
C GLU A 596 -39.56 -5.71 -12.78
N ARG A 597 -38.87 -5.01 -13.69
CA ARG A 597 -39.36 -4.57 -15.02
C ARG A 597 -40.59 -3.64 -14.98
N LYS A 598 -40.85 -2.96 -13.86
CA LYS A 598 -41.79 -1.83 -13.83
C LYS A 598 -41.26 -0.74 -14.74
N ARG A 599 -42.12 -0.12 -15.57
CA ARG A 599 -41.68 1.04 -16.36
C ARG A 599 -41.52 2.24 -15.41
N PRO A 600 -40.66 3.22 -15.70
CA PRO A 600 -40.50 4.40 -14.84
C PRO A 600 -41.83 5.13 -14.55
N GLU A 601 -42.75 5.12 -15.51
CA GLU A 601 -44.14 5.61 -15.40
C GLU A 601 -44.96 4.93 -14.30
N ASP A 602 -44.71 3.65 -14.03
CA ASP A 602 -45.45 2.82 -13.07
C ASP A 602 -44.86 2.94 -11.63
N ILE A 603 -43.78 3.72 -11.44
CA ILE A 603 -43.10 3.94 -10.16
C ILE A 603 -43.44 5.36 -9.65
N PRO A 604 -43.83 5.57 -8.37
CA PRO A 604 -44.06 6.90 -7.82
C PRO A 604 -42.84 7.81 -7.95
N GLN A 605 -43.02 9.06 -8.41
CA GLN A 605 -41.92 10.02 -8.63
C GLN A 605 -41.05 10.27 -7.39
N SER A 606 -41.59 10.12 -6.17
CA SER A 606 -40.83 10.20 -4.92
C SER A 606 -39.75 9.13 -4.76
N GLU A 607 -39.96 7.96 -5.37
CA GLU A 607 -39.04 6.81 -5.35
C GLU A 607 -38.09 6.80 -6.56
N TRP A 608 -38.22 7.74 -7.50
CA TRP A 608 -37.32 7.83 -8.67
C TRP A 608 -35.89 8.12 -8.23
N TRP A 609 -34.91 7.50 -8.90
CA TRP A 609 -33.49 7.81 -8.71
C TRP A 609 -33.01 8.79 -9.78
N THR A 610 -32.63 9.99 -9.36
CA THR A 610 -32.22 11.07 -10.26
C THR A 610 -30.70 11.23 -10.36
N MET A 611 -30.24 11.96 -11.38
CA MET A 611 -28.82 12.35 -11.51
C MET A 611 -28.36 13.24 -10.35
N GLU A 612 -29.24 14.08 -9.81
CA GLU A 612 -28.96 14.93 -8.66
C GLU A 612 -28.73 14.10 -7.39
N GLU A 613 -29.56 13.08 -7.15
CA GLU A 613 -29.36 12.14 -6.03
C GLU A 613 -28.12 11.26 -6.22
N GLY A 614 -27.76 10.95 -7.46
CA GLY A 614 -26.46 10.37 -7.81
C GLY A 614 -25.30 11.21 -7.28
N ARG A 615 -25.28 12.50 -7.61
CA ARG A 615 -24.26 13.45 -7.15
C ARG A 615 -24.31 13.67 -5.64
N LEU A 616 -25.50 13.78 -5.06
CA LEU A 616 -25.68 13.94 -3.61
C LEU A 616 -25.17 12.72 -2.84
N LEU A 617 -25.33 11.50 -3.39
CA LEU A 617 -24.78 10.29 -2.80
C LEU A 617 -23.25 10.29 -2.80
N GLU A 618 -22.61 10.78 -3.87
CA GLU A 618 -21.15 10.92 -3.93
C GLU A 618 -20.64 11.94 -2.91
N ASP A 619 -21.26 13.12 -2.84
CA ASP A 619 -20.93 14.15 -1.84
C ASP A 619 -21.16 13.66 -0.39
N ALA A 620 -22.27 12.95 -0.14
CA ALA A 620 -22.57 12.36 1.16
C ALA A 620 -21.56 11.26 1.54
N THR A 621 -21.10 10.46 0.56
CA THR A 621 -20.08 9.44 0.77
C THR A 621 -18.72 10.07 1.09
N GLU A 622 -18.32 11.14 0.39
CA GLU A 622 -17.06 11.85 0.70
C GLU A 622 -17.11 12.61 2.02
N ARG A 623 -18.28 13.06 2.49
CA ARG A 623 -18.46 13.55 3.87
C ARG A 623 -18.35 12.42 4.89
N ALA A 624 -19.04 11.30 4.67
CA ALA A 624 -18.99 10.13 5.54
C ALA A 624 -17.57 9.56 5.71
N LYS A 625 -16.71 9.65 4.68
CA LYS A 625 -15.30 9.22 4.78
C LYS A 625 -14.41 10.09 5.67
N ARG A 626 -14.82 11.30 6.09
CA ARG A 626 -13.96 12.23 6.86
C ARG A 626 -13.90 11.84 8.33
N GLY A 627 -12.70 11.62 8.87
CA GLY A 627 -12.49 11.34 10.28
C GLY A 627 -11.47 12.29 10.93
N LEU A 628 -11.23 12.08 12.21
CA LEU A 628 -10.18 12.74 12.99
C LEU A 628 -9.33 11.69 13.71
N ALA A 629 -8.04 11.95 13.86
CA ALA A 629 -7.13 11.22 14.75
C ALA A 629 -6.41 12.20 15.70
N PHE A 630 -6.11 11.75 16.90
CA PHE A 630 -5.45 12.51 17.95
C PHE A 630 -4.33 11.67 18.53
N PHE A 631 -3.13 12.23 18.70
CA PHE A 631 -1.96 11.52 19.22
C PHE A 631 -1.35 12.27 20.39
N CYS A 632 -1.15 11.61 21.53
CA CYS A 632 -0.37 12.14 22.65
C CYS A 632 0.55 11.08 23.24
N LEU A 633 1.50 11.53 24.07
CA LEU A 633 2.42 10.69 24.83
C LEU A 633 2.19 10.97 26.31
N ILE A 634 1.80 9.96 27.08
CA ILE A 634 1.56 10.09 28.52
C ILE A 634 2.89 10.40 29.22
N ARG A 635 2.98 11.56 29.89
CA ARG A 635 4.16 12.00 30.65
C ARG A 635 3.91 11.87 32.15
N LEU A 636 4.98 11.76 32.92
CA LEU A 636 4.92 11.97 34.37
C LEU A 636 4.60 13.45 34.64
N GLU A 637 3.55 13.71 35.42
CA GLU A 637 3.33 15.04 36.00
C GLU A 637 4.43 15.30 37.05
N ILE A 638 5.40 16.14 36.69
CA ILE A 638 6.37 16.70 37.63
C ILE A 638 5.81 18.05 38.07
N SER A 639 5.49 18.17 39.36
CA SER A 639 5.10 19.44 39.98
C SER A 639 6.19 20.49 39.82
N SER A 640 5.76 21.73 39.65
CA SER A 640 6.59 22.91 39.34
C SER A 640 7.88 23.04 40.16
N CYS A 641 8.97 23.43 39.49
CA CYS A 641 10.13 24.02 40.15
C CYS A 641 10.73 25.16 39.30
N GLN A 642 11.25 26.18 39.98
CA GLN A 642 11.56 27.49 39.41
C GLN A 642 13.00 27.58 38.85
N SER A 643 13.17 28.53 37.92
CA SER A 643 14.37 29.30 37.55
C SER A 643 15.79 28.76 37.83
N ARG A 644 16.63 28.86 36.79
CA ARG A 644 18.01 29.40 36.89
C ARG A 644 18.58 29.78 35.52
N GLU A 645 18.90 31.05 35.34
CA GLU A 645 19.79 31.51 34.27
C GLU A 645 21.24 31.12 34.59
N VAL A 646 22.05 30.89 33.56
CA VAL A 646 23.51 30.79 33.67
C VAL A 646 24.13 31.58 32.52
N HIS A 647 24.80 32.69 32.85
CA HIS A 647 25.66 33.38 31.90
C HIS A 647 26.92 32.56 31.61
N LEU A 648 27.32 32.49 30.35
CA LEU A 648 28.68 32.15 29.93
C LEU A 648 29.14 33.14 28.87
N THR A 649 30.26 33.80 29.14
CA THR A 649 30.98 34.67 28.21
C THR A 649 32.11 33.88 27.55
N HIS A 650 32.38 34.14 26.28
CA HIS A 650 33.64 33.72 25.63
C HIS A 650 34.10 34.79 24.65
N SER A 651 35.41 35.05 24.65
CA SER A 651 36.06 36.12 23.91
C SER A 651 37.05 35.59 22.86
N ASN A 652 37.10 36.32 21.73
CA ASN A 652 38.14 36.42 20.71
C ASN A 652 39.16 35.28 20.51
N TRP A 653 39.13 34.68 19.33
CA TRP A 653 40.34 34.49 18.49
C TRP A 653 39.95 34.60 16.99
N GLN A 654 40.60 35.54 16.28
CA GLN A 654 40.57 35.66 14.82
C GLN A 654 41.96 36.11 14.35
N SER A 655 42.50 35.50 13.29
CA SER A 655 43.26 36.21 12.24
C SER A 655 43.74 35.32 11.09
N LYS A 656 43.31 35.69 9.87
CA LYS A 656 44.04 35.65 8.58
C LYS A 656 44.43 34.31 7.95
N VAL A 657 43.81 34.01 6.80
CA VAL A 657 44.45 34.14 5.46
C VAL A 657 43.42 34.70 4.46
N CYS A 658 43.81 35.68 3.63
CA CYS A 658 43.05 36.11 2.42
C CYS A 658 43.83 35.61 1.19
N PHE A 659 43.20 35.20 0.08
CA PHE A 659 42.78 36.02 -1.08
C PHE A 659 42.37 35.02 -2.19
N LEU A 660 41.45 35.22 -3.16
CA LEU A 660 40.53 36.28 -3.65
C LEU A 660 39.25 35.54 -4.17
N THR A 661 38.10 36.11 -4.57
CA THR A 661 37.59 37.49 -4.78
C THR A 661 36.15 37.64 -4.25
N PHE A 662 35.72 38.88 -4.03
CA PHE A 662 34.34 39.37 -3.85
C PHE A 662 33.60 39.03 -2.54
N ASP A 663 33.06 40.09 -1.92
CA ASP A 663 32.50 40.10 -0.57
C ASP A 663 31.13 39.40 -0.46
N MET A 664 31.15 38.13 -0.08
CA MET A 664 30.07 37.51 0.72
C MET A 664 30.58 37.07 2.10
N ALA A 665 31.60 37.76 2.61
CA ALA A 665 32.26 37.47 3.88
C ALA A 665 31.46 37.94 5.13
N ASP A 666 30.15 38.10 4.99
CA ASP A 666 29.22 38.11 6.12
C ASP A 666 29.22 36.73 6.77
N ASN A 667 30.20 36.55 7.66
CA ASN A 667 30.38 35.47 8.62
C ASN A 667 29.86 34.10 8.15
N LEU A 668 30.61 33.42 7.27
CA LEU A 668 30.39 32.01 6.95
C LEU A 668 30.41 31.11 8.20
N ASP A 669 31.00 31.58 9.30
CA ASP A 669 31.05 30.88 10.59
C ASP A 669 29.85 31.15 11.50
N ASP A 670 28.80 31.85 11.05
CA ASP A 670 27.54 31.96 11.81
C ASP A 670 26.90 30.57 12.04
N PRO A 671 26.86 30.07 13.29
CA PRO A 671 26.33 28.75 13.59
C PRO A 671 24.85 28.60 13.26
N ARG A 672 24.10 29.71 13.13
CA ARG A 672 22.70 29.70 12.72
C ARG A 672 22.56 29.24 11.29
N ARG A 673 23.48 29.60 10.39
CA ARG A 673 23.50 29.21 8.97
C ARG A 673 23.99 27.78 8.75
N HIS A 674 24.61 27.15 9.76
CA HIS A 674 25.18 25.80 9.63
C HIS A 674 24.15 24.69 9.75
N VAL A 675 24.16 23.79 8.77
CA VAL A 675 23.60 22.43 8.86
C VAL A 675 24.74 21.49 9.25
N GLN A 676 24.79 21.07 10.52
CA GLN A 676 25.91 20.29 11.06
C GLN A 676 25.86 18.82 10.65
N ILE A 677 27.01 18.27 10.27
CA ILE A 677 27.18 16.90 9.79
C ILE A 677 27.97 16.10 10.83
N HIS A 678 27.28 15.19 11.52
CA HIS A 678 27.88 14.26 12.49
C HIS A 678 28.15 12.90 11.83
N ALA A 679 28.91 12.03 12.49
CA ALA A 679 29.17 10.67 11.99
C ALA A 679 27.85 9.91 11.69
N GLU A 680 26.92 9.91 12.65
CA GLU A 680 25.67 9.12 12.57
C GLU A 680 24.41 9.93 12.19
N ARG A 681 24.48 11.28 12.17
CA ARG A 681 23.29 12.14 11.99
C ARG A 681 23.61 13.49 11.34
N VAL A 682 22.57 14.28 11.08
CA VAL A 682 22.64 15.69 10.67
C VAL A 682 21.76 16.51 11.62
N SER A 683 22.22 17.69 12.05
CA SER A 683 21.44 18.63 12.89
C SER A 683 21.31 20.01 12.24
N ASN A 684 20.47 20.87 12.83
CA ASN A 684 20.20 22.25 12.38
C ASN A 684 19.64 22.34 10.95
N VAL A 685 18.83 21.34 10.55
CA VAL A 685 18.29 21.17 9.20
C VAL A 685 17.18 22.16 8.82
N THR A 686 16.42 22.66 9.79
CA THR A 686 15.34 23.65 9.56
C THR A 686 15.90 25.07 9.56
N SER A 687 15.38 25.94 8.71
CA SER A 687 15.56 27.38 8.89
C SER A 687 14.87 27.83 10.19
N THR A 688 15.51 28.74 10.91
CA THR A 688 15.04 29.33 12.17
C THR A 688 14.87 30.86 12.07
N GLU A 689 15.15 31.45 10.90
CA GLU A 689 15.05 32.89 10.63
C GLU A 689 13.59 33.32 10.39
N PHE A 690 12.75 33.14 11.42
CA PHE A 690 11.35 33.55 11.42
C PHE A 690 11.03 34.46 12.62
N PRO A 691 10.05 35.37 12.51
CA PRO A 691 9.65 36.23 13.62
C PRO A 691 9.30 35.44 14.89
N GLY A 692 9.80 35.90 16.04
CA GLY A 692 9.52 35.29 17.34
C GLY A 692 10.34 34.04 17.70
N VAL A 693 11.27 33.59 16.86
CA VAL A 693 12.18 32.46 17.19
C VAL A 693 13.35 32.92 18.07
N TYR A 694 13.90 34.10 17.80
CA TYR A 694 15.03 34.67 18.55
C TYR A 694 14.59 35.89 19.36
N PRO A 695 14.73 35.88 20.70
CA PRO A 695 14.39 37.04 21.53
C PRO A 695 15.24 38.27 21.19
N GLY A 696 14.59 39.41 20.96
CA GLY A 696 15.26 40.68 20.66
C GLY A 696 15.67 40.88 19.19
N GLU A 697 15.36 39.94 18.29
CA GLU A 697 15.69 40.04 16.87
C GLU A 697 14.43 40.05 15.98
N ASP A 698 14.44 40.88 14.95
CA ASP A 698 13.36 40.96 13.95
C ASP A 698 13.75 40.30 12.62
N HIS A 699 13.17 39.13 12.39
CA HIS A 699 13.22 38.38 11.12
C HIS A 699 11.92 38.52 10.31
N SER A 700 11.19 39.63 10.47
CA SER A 700 10.07 39.97 9.59
C SER A 700 10.50 40.07 8.12
N TRP A 701 9.58 39.76 7.21
CA TRP A 701 9.86 39.83 5.77
C TRP A 701 10.18 41.28 5.37
N ASN A 702 11.36 41.49 4.80
CA ASN A 702 11.81 42.79 4.33
C ASN A 702 12.46 42.63 2.95
N PHE A 703 11.88 43.28 1.95
CA PHE A 703 12.29 43.17 0.55
C PHE A 703 13.71 43.70 0.30
N ASN A 704 14.13 44.76 1.01
CA ASN A 704 15.47 45.35 0.86
C ASN A 704 16.52 44.39 1.44
N LYS A 705 16.33 43.92 2.68
CA LYS A 705 17.20 42.90 3.30
C LYS A 705 17.30 41.62 2.44
N PHE A 706 16.22 41.21 1.79
CA PHE A 706 16.24 40.07 0.87
C PHE A 706 17.05 40.38 -0.39
N THR A 707 16.87 41.55 -0.99
CA THR A 707 17.58 41.98 -2.20
C THR A 707 19.08 42.15 -1.96
N GLU A 708 19.48 42.63 -0.78
CA GLU A 708 20.88 42.74 -0.34
C GLU A 708 21.53 41.36 -0.15
N LYS A 709 20.79 40.35 0.34
CA LYS A 709 21.30 38.98 0.55
C LYS A 709 21.28 38.11 -0.72
N LEU A 710 20.38 38.38 -1.66
CA LEU A 710 20.18 37.56 -2.86
C LEU A 710 21.35 37.71 -3.84
N HIS A 711 22.06 36.63 -4.09
CA HIS A 711 23.15 36.61 -5.08
C HIS A 711 23.05 35.36 -5.97
N VAL A 712 23.36 35.54 -7.26
CA VAL A 712 23.36 34.46 -8.26
C VAL A 712 24.65 34.54 -9.07
N GLU A 713 25.42 33.46 -9.08
CA GLU A 713 26.69 33.38 -9.81
C GLU A 713 26.71 32.15 -10.72
N VAL A 714 26.76 32.36 -12.04
CA VAL A 714 26.89 31.26 -13.01
C VAL A 714 28.35 30.85 -13.09
N ARG A 715 28.64 29.57 -12.83
CA ARG A 715 30.01 29.01 -12.82
C ARG A 715 30.37 28.35 -14.15
N ASP A 716 29.44 27.59 -14.69
CA ASP A 716 29.59 26.90 -15.97
C ASP A 716 28.27 26.91 -16.73
N VAL A 717 28.35 27.03 -18.05
CA VAL A 717 27.18 27.21 -18.92
C VAL A 717 27.42 26.61 -20.30
N SER A 718 26.57 25.67 -20.68
CA SER A 718 26.56 24.98 -21.97
C SER A 718 25.12 24.74 -22.44
N ASP A 719 24.92 24.24 -23.67
CA ASP A 719 23.59 23.85 -24.15
C ASP A 719 23.00 22.67 -23.36
N GLU A 720 23.86 21.79 -22.84
CA GLU A 720 23.51 20.56 -22.11
C GLU A 720 23.33 20.78 -20.61
N ALA A 721 24.11 21.65 -19.97
CA ALA A 721 24.09 21.86 -18.52
C ALA A 721 24.45 23.30 -18.10
N VAL A 722 23.90 23.74 -16.96
CA VAL A 722 24.31 24.96 -16.25
C VAL A 722 24.54 24.66 -14.77
N ASP A 723 25.71 25.06 -14.28
CA ASP A 723 26.08 25.04 -12.86
C ASP A 723 26.12 26.49 -12.35
N PHE A 724 25.31 26.80 -11.33
CA PHE A 724 25.23 28.14 -10.75
C PHE A 724 25.03 28.10 -9.23
N ASP A 725 25.45 29.17 -8.58
CA ASP A 725 25.26 29.38 -7.15
C ASP A 725 24.05 30.30 -6.94
N LEU A 726 23.19 29.95 -5.99
CA LEU A 726 22.04 30.74 -5.55
C LEU A 726 22.14 30.92 -4.04
N VAL A 727 22.40 32.15 -3.61
CA VAL A 727 22.70 32.51 -2.21
C VAL A 727 21.63 33.46 -1.67
N GLY A 728 21.33 33.38 -0.37
CA GLY A 728 20.42 34.28 0.33
C GLY A 728 18.93 33.91 0.21
N VAL A 729 18.60 32.73 -0.31
CA VAL A 729 17.23 32.19 -0.38
C VAL A 729 16.98 31.11 0.66
N ASP A 730 15.72 30.86 1.00
CA ASP A 730 15.34 29.67 1.76
C ASP A 730 15.22 28.41 0.87
N ALA A 731 15.40 27.24 1.48
CA ALA A 731 15.27 25.94 0.82
C ALA A 731 13.89 25.71 0.17
N SER A 732 12.83 26.38 0.64
CA SER A 732 11.51 26.34 0.00
C SER A 732 11.51 26.94 -1.42
N ILE A 733 12.19 28.07 -1.63
CA ILE A 733 12.30 28.75 -2.94
C ILE A 733 13.19 27.91 -3.87
N ALA A 734 14.38 27.51 -3.41
CA ALA A 734 15.29 26.66 -4.17
C ALA A 734 14.61 25.33 -4.60
N ASN A 735 13.90 24.66 -3.70
CA ASN A 735 13.17 23.44 -4.02
C ASN A 735 11.91 23.69 -4.87
N ALA A 736 11.30 24.87 -4.83
CA ALA A 736 10.22 25.22 -5.74
C ALA A 736 10.74 25.30 -7.18
N PHE A 737 11.82 26.05 -7.44
CA PHE A 737 12.46 26.08 -8.76
C PHE A 737 12.89 24.70 -9.25
N ARG A 738 13.55 23.91 -8.39
CA ARG A 738 13.93 22.52 -8.70
C ARG A 738 12.72 21.65 -9.10
N ARG A 739 11.55 21.84 -8.48
CA ARG A 739 10.32 21.10 -8.82
C ARG A 739 9.69 21.59 -10.12
N ILE A 740 9.66 22.89 -10.35
CA ILE A 740 9.13 23.51 -11.57
C ILE A 740 9.95 23.05 -12.79
N LEU A 741 11.28 23.08 -12.70
CA LEU A 741 12.20 22.59 -13.73
C LEU A 741 11.92 21.14 -14.15
N ILE A 742 11.56 20.27 -13.22
CA ILE A 742 11.32 18.83 -13.49
C ILE A 742 9.91 18.58 -14.03
N ALA A 743 8.89 19.29 -13.51
CA ALA A 743 7.50 18.86 -13.64
C ALA A 743 6.56 19.87 -14.31
N GLU A 744 6.94 21.15 -14.44
CA GLU A 744 6.01 22.22 -14.79
C GLU A 744 6.49 23.15 -15.92
N VAL A 745 7.79 23.18 -16.22
CA VAL A 745 8.28 23.80 -17.47
C VAL A 745 7.80 22.95 -18.66
N PRO A 746 7.05 23.51 -19.61
CA PRO A 746 6.47 22.75 -20.71
C PRO A 746 7.50 22.39 -21.77
N THR A 747 7.29 21.27 -22.46
CA THR A 747 8.06 20.85 -23.65
C THR A 747 7.14 20.26 -24.71
N ILE A 748 7.70 19.94 -25.87
CA ILE A 748 7.02 19.24 -26.96
C ILE A 748 7.58 17.81 -27.03
N ALA A 749 6.70 16.81 -27.06
CA ALA A 749 7.05 15.39 -27.20
C ALA A 749 5.95 14.62 -27.94
N VAL A 750 6.29 13.45 -28.51
CA VAL A 750 5.34 12.60 -29.24
C VAL A 750 4.26 12.06 -28.29
N GLU A 751 2.99 12.25 -28.66
CA GLU A 751 1.82 11.73 -27.94
C GLU A 751 1.13 10.64 -28.75
N ASN A 752 0.64 10.98 -29.95
CA ASN A 752 -0.06 10.03 -30.83
C ASN A 752 0.89 9.50 -31.90
N VAL A 753 0.79 8.20 -32.17
CA VAL A 753 1.61 7.48 -33.16
C VAL A 753 0.67 6.70 -34.07
N TYR A 754 0.55 7.14 -35.32
CA TYR A 754 -0.31 6.52 -36.33
C TYR A 754 0.53 5.60 -37.21
N ILE A 755 0.37 4.29 -37.03
CA ILE A 755 1.18 3.28 -37.74
C ILE A 755 0.40 2.77 -38.94
N TRP A 756 0.93 3.00 -40.15
CA TRP A 756 0.35 2.43 -41.38
C TRP A 756 0.86 1.00 -41.63
N ASN A 757 2.14 0.76 -41.35
CA ASN A 757 2.77 -0.55 -41.51
C ASN A 757 3.99 -0.70 -40.59
N ASN A 758 4.02 -1.75 -39.76
CA ASN A 758 5.19 -2.14 -38.99
C ASN A 758 5.51 -3.62 -39.23
N THR A 759 6.53 -3.87 -40.06
CA THR A 759 7.05 -5.23 -40.31
C THR A 759 8.30 -5.56 -39.45
N SER A 760 8.61 -4.75 -38.45
CA SER A 760 9.77 -4.93 -37.56
C SER A 760 9.55 -6.04 -36.51
N VAL A 761 10.58 -6.33 -35.71
CA VAL A 761 10.46 -7.28 -34.58
C VAL A 761 9.90 -6.60 -33.32
N ILE A 762 9.87 -5.26 -33.28
CA ILE A 762 9.42 -4.49 -32.12
C ILE A 762 7.91 -4.26 -32.25
N GLN A 763 7.17 -4.64 -31.22
CA GLN A 763 5.72 -4.44 -31.14
C GLN A 763 5.36 -2.94 -31.16
N ASP A 764 4.18 -2.63 -31.70
CA ASP A 764 3.71 -1.26 -31.93
C ASP A 764 3.69 -0.42 -30.65
N GLU A 765 3.19 -0.95 -29.55
CA GLU A 765 3.11 -0.26 -28.26
C GLU A 765 4.50 0.05 -27.67
N VAL A 766 5.46 -0.88 -27.82
CA VAL A 766 6.84 -0.70 -27.38
C VAL A 766 7.55 0.34 -28.24
N LEU A 767 7.27 0.33 -29.55
CA LEU A 767 7.84 1.26 -30.51
C LEU A 767 7.31 2.69 -30.28
N ALA A 768 6.00 2.86 -30.15
CA ALA A 768 5.35 4.12 -29.83
C ALA A 768 5.86 4.70 -28.50
N HIS A 769 5.99 3.87 -27.45
CA HIS A 769 6.57 4.29 -26.17
C HIS A 769 8.02 4.77 -26.30
N ARG A 770 8.85 4.10 -27.12
CA ARG A 770 10.24 4.54 -27.38
C ARG A 770 10.29 5.89 -28.13
N LEU A 771 9.38 6.11 -29.08
CA LEU A 771 9.27 7.36 -29.84
C LEU A 771 8.79 8.51 -28.94
N GLY A 772 7.83 8.24 -28.04
CA GLY A 772 7.40 9.17 -26.99
C GLY A 772 8.52 9.72 -26.12
N LEU A 773 9.61 8.96 -25.94
CA LEU A 773 10.77 9.34 -25.12
C LEU A 773 11.90 10.03 -25.90
N VAL A 774 11.75 10.28 -27.21
CA VAL A 774 12.76 11.01 -27.99
C VAL A 774 12.61 12.52 -27.74
N PRO A 775 13.62 13.22 -27.20
CA PRO A 775 13.53 14.66 -26.94
C PRO A 775 13.45 15.45 -28.26
N ILE A 776 12.37 16.23 -28.45
CA ILE A 776 12.18 17.08 -29.62
C ILE A 776 12.62 18.51 -29.28
N ARG A 777 13.57 19.03 -30.05
CA ARG A 777 14.03 20.42 -29.95
C ARG A 777 13.14 21.31 -30.81
N ALA A 778 12.15 21.92 -30.16
CA ALA A 778 11.22 22.90 -30.70
C ALA A 778 10.83 23.86 -29.57
N ASP A 779 10.52 25.12 -29.88
CA ASP A 779 10.13 26.11 -28.87
C ASP A 779 8.68 25.87 -28.41
N PRO A 780 8.43 25.51 -27.13
CA PRO A 780 7.08 25.32 -26.61
C PRO A 780 6.29 26.62 -26.47
N ALA A 781 6.91 27.81 -26.61
CA ALA A 781 6.18 29.07 -26.62
C ALA A 781 5.37 29.29 -27.91
N LEU A 782 5.76 28.64 -29.02
CA LEU A 782 5.13 28.76 -30.34
C LEU A 782 3.96 27.77 -30.56
N LEU A 783 3.73 26.85 -29.62
CA LEU A 783 2.58 25.93 -29.65
C LEU A 783 1.57 26.27 -28.56
N ASP A 784 0.29 26.19 -28.91
CA ASP A 784 -0.82 26.20 -27.96
C ASP A 784 -0.97 24.79 -27.30
N PRO A 785 -1.34 24.70 -26.01
CA PRO A 785 -1.58 23.41 -25.38
C PRO A 785 -2.84 22.73 -25.95
N PRO A 786 -2.89 21.40 -26.06
CA PRO A 786 -4.09 20.70 -26.54
C PRO A 786 -5.26 20.86 -25.55
N ASP A 787 -6.47 21.07 -26.06
CA ASP A 787 -7.68 21.09 -25.23
C ASP A 787 -7.99 19.67 -24.74
N LYS A 788 -7.90 19.48 -23.41
CA LYS A 788 -8.17 18.20 -22.74
C LYS A 788 -9.64 18.02 -22.36
N ASN A 789 -10.47 19.06 -22.46
CA ASN A 789 -11.89 19.03 -22.10
C ASN A 789 -12.76 18.74 -23.34
N HIS A 790 -12.41 19.29 -24.50
CA HIS A 790 -13.15 19.14 -25.76
C HIS A 790 -12.29 18.60 -26.91
N PRO A 791 -11.68 17.39 -26.78
CA PRO A 791 -10.74 16.85 -27.77
C PRO A 791 -11.36 16.61 -29.15
N GLU A 792 -12.68 16.36 -29.22
CA GLU A 792 -13.40 16.13 -30.49
C GLU A 792 -13.82 17.43 -31.20
N GLU A 793 -13.88 18.58 -30.51
CA GLU A 793 -14.36 19.85 -31.09
C GLU A 793 -13.25 20.67 -31.74
N VAL A 794 -12.04 20.68 -31.16
CA VAL A 794 -10.92 21.51 -31.62
C VAL A 794 -9.99 20.76 -32.60
N GLY A 795 -9.84 19.44 -32.40
CA GLY A 795 -8.99 18.60 -33.26
C GLY A 795 -7.50 18.96 -33.29
N THR A 796 -6.78 18.35 -34.22
CA THR A 796 -5.36 18.63 -34.49
C THR A 796 -5.23 19.85 -35.41
N THR A 797 -4.56 20.90 -34.95
CA THR A 797 -4.31 22.14 -35.71
C THR A 797 -2.82 22.40 -35.85
N ASP A 798 -2.45 23.26 -36.80
CA ASP A 798 -1.08 23.74 -36.98
C ASP A 798 -0.57 24.56 -35.78
N ARG A 799 -1.46 25.11 -34.96
CA ARG A 799 -1.10 25.81 -33.72
C ARG A 799 -0.88 24.91 -32.50
N ASN A 800 -1.41 23.67 -32.49
CA ASN A 800 -1.34 22.79 -31.31
C ASN A 800 -0.50 21.51 -31.50
N THR A 801 -0.18 21.12 -32.74
CA THR A 801 0.47 19.83 -33.04
C THR A 801 1.59 19.95 -34.09
N LEU A 802 2.78 19.42 -33.79
CA LEU A 802 3.86 19.21 -34.78
C LEU A 802 3.82 17.78 -35.33
N VAL A 803 3.93 17.61 -36.65
CA VAL A 803 3.85 16.29 -37.31
C VAL A 803 5.23 15.85 -37.80
N PHE A 804 5.65 14.64 -37.41
CA PHE A 804 6.84 13.97 -37.95
C PHE A 804 6.46 12.68 -38.66
N HIS A 805 7.15 12.37 -39.76
CA HIS A 805 7.04 11.11 -40.48
C HIS A 805 8.28 10.26 -40.23
N LEU A 806 8.09 8.96 -40.01
CA LEU A 806 9.17 7.98 -39.97
C LEU A 806 8.85 6.87 -40.96
N SER A 807 9.56 6.88 -42.10
CA SER A 807 9.44 5.88 -43.16
C SER A 807 10.82 5.29 -43.49
N VAL A 808 11.04 4.02 -43.15
CA VAL A 808 12.35 3.35 -43.32
C VAL A 808 12.18 1.92 -43.83
N ALA A 809 12.88 1.60 -44.92
CA ALA A 809 12.99 0.26 -45.48
C ALA A 809 14.43 -0.27 -45.35
N CYS A 810 14.58 -1.51 -44.88
CA CYS A 810 15.87 -2.18 -44.74
C CYS A 810 16.17 -3.06 -45.97
N THR A 811 17.31 -2.80 -46.63
CA THR A 811 17.72 -3.52 -47.85
C THR A 811 19.10 -4.15 -47.68
N ARG A 812 19.41 -5.19 -48.45
CA ARG A 812 20.75 -5.80 -48.43
C ARG A 812 21.73 -4.91 -49.21
N ASN A 813 22.89 -4.62 -48.61
CA ASN A 813 23.93 -3.87 -49.29
C ASN A 813 24.63 -4.78 -50.33
N PRO A 814 24.57 -4.48 -51.64
CA PRO A 814 25.25 -5.28 -52.66
C PRO A 814 26.78 -5.15 -52.61
N ASN A 815 27.29 -4.08 -52.01
CA ASN A 815 28.72 -3.75 -51.95
C ASN A 815 29.41 -4.27 -50.67
N ALA A 816 28.71 -5.04 -49.83
CA ALA A 816 29.28 -5.57 -48.59
C ALA A 816 30.42 -6.59 -48.87
N PRO A 817 31.54 -6.55 -48.13
CA PRO A 817 32.65 -7.49 -48.32
C PRO A 817 32.23 -8.96 -48.16
N LYS A 818 32.84 -9.85 -48.95
CA LYS A 818 32.58 -11.30 -48.85
C LYS A 818 33.10 -11.83 -47.52
N GLY A 819 32.19 -12.31 -46.67
CA GLY A 819 32.50 -12.78 -45.32
C GLY A 819 32.29 -11.74 -44.21
N GLU A 820 31.80 -10.54 -44.54
CA GLU A 820 31.41 -9.54 -43.55
C GLU A 820 30.31 -10.08 -42.61
N THR A 821 30.37 -9.69 -41.33
CA THR A 821 29.44 -10.13 -40.29
C THR A 821 28.71 -8.98 -39.61
N ASP A 822 29.19 -7.73 -39.71
CA ASP A 822 28.50 -6.57 -39.13
C ASP A 822 27.18 -6.27 -39.88
N PRO A 823 26.01 -6.35 -39.22
CA PRO A 823 24.74 -5.97 -39.82
C PRO A 823 24.67 -4.53 -40.32
N ALA A 824 25.49 -3.61 -39.80
CA ALA A 824 25.55 -2.23 -40.25
C ALA A 824 26.24 -2.06 -41.62
N ILE A 825 27.11 -3.00 -42.01
CA ILE A 825 27.79 -3.01 -43.32
C ILE A 825 27.02 -3.90 -44.31
N LEU A 826 26.48 -5.03 -43.84
CA LEU A 826 25.70 -5.99 -44.64
C LEU A 826 24.37 -5.44 -45.17
N TYR A 827 23.77 -4.46 -44.49
CA TYR A 827 22.41 -4.01 -44.73
C TYR A 827 22.30 -2.48 -44.67
N ASN A 828 21.67 -1.88 -45.67
CA ASN A 828 21.31 -0.46 -45.64
C ASN A 828 20.11 -0.28 -44.69
N ASN A 829 20.16 0.76 -43.84
CA ASN A 829 19.11 1.12 -42.89
C ASN A 829 18.75 0.02 -41.86
N ALA A 830 19.68 -0.89 -41.51
CA ALA A 830 19.44 -1.89 -40.46
C ALA A 830 19.28 -1.31 -39.04
N ASN A 831 19.70 -0.08 -38.80
CA ASN A 831 19.43 0.67 -37.57
C ASN A 831 18.51 1.85 -37.91
N VAL A 832 17.31 1.89 -37.34
CA VAL A 832 16.40 3.04 -37.43
C VAL A 832 16.79 4.00 -36.31
N LEU A 833 17.23 5.21 -36.69
CA LEU A 833 17.68 6.25 -35.76
C LEU A 833 16.65 7.37 -35.70
N SER A 834 16.63 8.13 -34.61
CA SER A 834 15.82 9.35 -34.46
C SER A 834 16.03 10.35 -35.59
N GLY A 835 17.23 10.47 -36.14
CA GLY A 835 17.51 11.32 -37.31
C GLY A 835 16.78 10.92 -38.60
N HIS A 836 16.07 9.78 -38.63
CA HIS A 836 15.17 9.41 -39.73
C HIS A 836 13.75 10.00 -39.56
N MET A 837 13.43 10.63 -38.43
CA MET A 837 12.18 11.36 -38.23
C MET A 837 12.23 12.68 -39.01
N GLN A 838 11.36 12.82 -40.00
CA GLN A 838 11.27 13.99 -40.87
C GLN A 838 10.10 14.86 -40.42
N TRP A 839 10.36 16.10 -39.98
CA TRP A 839 9.31 17.06 -39.67
C TRP A 839 8.58 17.47 -40.96
N ASN A 840 7.25 17.46 -40.93
CA ASN A 840 6.41 17.99 -42.00
C ASN A 840 5.73 19.26 -41.50
N ALA A 841 6.08 20.40 -42.09
CA ALA A 841 5.54 21.70 -41.70
C ALA A 841 4.14 21.90 -42.29
N VAL A 842 3.19 22.34 -41.46
CA VAL A 842 1.79 22.58 -41.86
C VAL A 842 1.41 24.02 -41.53
N GLY A 843 0.68 24.69 -42.45
CA GLY A 843 0.10 26.01 -42.21
C GLY A 843 1.11 27.07 -41.78
N GLU A 844 0.81 27.80 -40.69
CA GLU A 844 1.64 28.90 -40.16
C GLU A 844 2.99 28.42 -39.60
N GLN A 845 3.17 27.12 -39.34
CA GLN A 845 4.44 26.58 -38.81
C GLN A 845 5.64 26.83 -39.73
N VAL A 846 5.43 27.00 -41.04
CA VAL A 846 6.50 27.29 -42.01
C VAL A 846 7.17 28.63 -41.69
N SER A 847 6.41 29.65 -41.28
CA SER A 847 6.96 30.94 -40.85
C SER A 847 7.51 30.87 -39.43
N ASP A 848 6.75 30.28 -38.50
CA ASP A 848 7.06 30.34 -37.07
C ASP A 848 8.34 29.54 -36.72
N PHE A 849 8.50 28.38 -37.35
CA PHE A 849 9.64 27.49 -37.14
C PHE A 849 10.72 27.55 -38.22
N GLY A 850 10.52 28.30 -39.31
CA GLY A 850 11.41 28.30 -40.48
C GLY A 850 12.88 28.60 -40.19
N ASN A 851 13.15 29.43 -39.17
CA ASN A 851 14.52 29.77 -38.73
C ASN A 851 15.19 28.70 -37.85
N ASN A 852 14.43 27.81 -37.21
CA ASN A 852 14.95 26.75 -36.34
C ASN A 852 13.98 25.54 -36.35
N PRO A 853 14.03 24.70 -37.39
CA PRO A 853 13.02 23.67 -37.62
C PRO A 853 13.02 22.58 -36.51
N PRO A 854 11.83 22.16 -36.04
CA PRO A 854 11.65 21.03 -35.14
C PRO A 854 12.42 19.79 -35.57
N ARG A 855 13.18 19.23 -34.64
CA ARG A 855 13.99 18.04 -34.87
C ARG A 855 14.26 17.28 -33.57
N PRO A 856 14.47 15.95 -33.62
CA PRO A 856 15.04 15.23 -32.49
C PRO A 856 16.37 15.85 -32.07
N HIS A 857 16.55 16.13 -30.78
CA HIS A 857 17.75 16.78 -30.25
C HIS A 857 19.02 15.97 -30.60
N ASN A 858 19.01 14.68 -30.29
CA ASN A 858 20.06 13.75 -30.67
C ASN A 858 19.57 12.87 -31.84
N PRO A 859 20.13 13.00 -33.06
CA PRO A 859 19.70 12.23 -34.24
C PRO A 859 20.23 10.78 -34.26
N LYS A 860 21.00 10.35 -33.27
CA LYS A 860 21.63 9.03 -33.19
C LYS A 860 20.95 8.08 -32.20
N ILE A 861 19.79 8.45 -31.64
CA ILE A 861 19.04 7.57 -30.73
C ILE A 861 18.49 6.38 -31.53
N LEU A 862 18.86 5.16 -31.13
CA LEU A 862 18.37 3.95 -31.77
C LEU A 862 16.89 3.69 -31.41
N ILE A 863 16.01 3.80 -32.40
CA ILE A 863 14.58 3.50 -32.25
C ILE A 863 14.38 1.98 -32.40
N ALA A 864 14.76 1.41 -33.54
CA ALA A 864 14.53 0.00 -33.90
C ALA A 864 15.71 -0.59 -34.70
N LYS A 865 15.77 -1.92 -34.79
CA LYS A 865 16.70 -2.65 -35.68
C LYS A 865 15.91 -3.50 -36.66
N LEU A 866 16.27 -3.42 -37.94
CA LEU A 866 15.57 -4.09 -39.05
C LEU A 866 16.49 -5.11 -39.76
N ARG A 867 15.88 -6.01 -40.52
CA ARG A 867 16.56 -6.94 -41.44
C ARG A 867 15.90 -6.95 -42.82
N PRO A 868 16.62 -7.26 -43.91
CA PRO A 868 16.02 -7.34 -45.24
C PRO A 868 14.86 -8.33 -45.27
N GLY A 869 13.72 -7.91 -45.83
CA GLY A 869 12.45 -8.62 -45.76
C GLY A 869 11.43 -7.95 -44.83
N GLN A 870 11.89 -7.20 -43.84
CA GLN A 870 11.08 -6.21 -43.10
C GLN A 870 11.01 -4.95 -43.95
N LYS A 871 10.13 -4.99 -44.95
CA LYS A 871 10.17 -4.07 -46.09
C LYS A 871 9.83 -2.64 -45.71
N GLU A 872 8.93 -2.45 -44.73
CA GLU A 872 8.38 -1.15 -44.39
C GLU A 872 8.21 -1.00 -42.88
N LEU A 873 8.71 0.13 -42.38
CA LEU A 873 8.30 0.75 -41.13
C LEU A 873 7.81 2.15 -41.49
N GLY A 874 6.50 2.39 -41.43
CA GLY A 874 5.86 3.65 -41.82
C GLY A 874 4.88 4.13 -40.75
N MET A 875 5.12 5.33 -40.20
CA MET A 875 4.24 5.95 -39.21
C MET A 875 4.29 7.49 -39.22
N GLU A 876 3.20 8.08 -38.76
CA GLU A 876 3.05 9.49 -38.40
C GLU A 876 3.16 9.67 -36.88
N LEU A 877 3.78 10.77 -36.46
CA LEU A 877 4.07 11.07 -35.05
C LEU A 877 3.59 12.49 -34.75
N HIS A 878 2.56 12.60 -33.91
CA HIS A 878 2.03 13.90 -33.48
C HIS A 878 2.69 14.28 -32.17
N CYS A 879 3.42 15.39 -32.18
CA CYS A 879 4.03 15.97 -30.99
C CYS A 879 3.18 17.12 -30.49
N VAL A 880 2.85 17.09 -29.20
CA VAL A 880 2.03 18.13 -28.54
C VAL A 880 2.81 18.78 -27.42
N LYS A 881 2.35 19.96 -26.99
CA LYS A 881 2.87 20.66 -25.82
C LYS A 881 2.32 20.04 -24.52
N GLY A 882 3.21 19.65 -23.61
CA GLY A 882 2.86 19.02 -22.33
C GLY A 882 3.84 19.37 -21.21
N ILE A 883 3.56 18.89 -19.98
CA ILE A 883 4.36 19.15 -18.78
C ILE A 883 4.81 17.85 -18.09
N GLY A 884 5.99 17.86 -17.46
CA GLY A 884 6.58 16.68 -16.82
C GLY A 884 5.75 16.06 -15.68
N GLN A 885 4.81 16.81 -15.10
CA GLN A 885 3.84 16.31 -14.11
C GLN A 885 2.83 15.31 -14.71
N ASP A 886 2.51 15.45 -16.00
CA ASP A 886 1.56 14.61 -16.72
C ASP A 886 2.23 13.30 -17.15
N HIS A 887 3.38 13.41 -17.82
CA HIS A 887 4.24 12.29 -18.15
C HIS A 887 5.72 12.70 -18.18
N ALA A 888 6.61 11.83 -17.69
CA ALA A 888 8.05 12.12 -17.57
C ALA A 888 8.73 12.45 -18.92
N LYS A 889 8.15 12.03 -20.05
CA LYS A 889 8.62 12.39 -21.41
C LYS A 889 8.65 13.89 -21.67
N PHE A 890 7.81 14.66 -20.97
CA PHE A 890 7.74 16.11 -21.08
C PHE A 890 8.71 16.85 -20.13
N SER A 891 9.57 16.13 -19.39
CA SER A 891 10.59 16.78 -18.55
C SER A 891 11.69 17.40 -19.42
N PRO A 892 11.94 18.73 -19.34
CA PRO A 892 13.01 19.38 -20.09
C PRO A 892 14.40 19.13 -19.49
N VAL A 893 14.47 18.49 -18.33
CA VAL A 893 15.72 18.16 -17.63
C VAL A 893 15.94 16.66 -17.59
N ALA A 894 17.18 16.25 -17.84
CA ALA A 894 17.69 14.94 -17.45
C ALA A 894 17.78 14.85 -15.93
N THR A 895 18.27 15.92 -15.28
CA THR A 895 18.15 16.12 -13.84
C THR A 895 18.27 17.61 -13.48
N ALA A 896 17.49 18.05 -12.49
CA ALA A 896 17.69 19.33 -11.82
C ALA A 896 17.88 19.07 -10.33
N SER A 897 19.06 19.43 -9.83
CA SER A 897 19.43 19.19 -8.44
C SER A 897 20.17 20.38 -7.85
N TYR A 898 20.24 20.40 -6.52
CA TYR A 898 21.13 21.30 -5.80
C TYR A 898 21.76 20.57 -4.63
N ARG A 899 22.90 21.08 -4.16
CA ARG A 899 23.49 20.75 -2.86
C ARG A 899 23.84 22.02 -2.12
N LEU A 900 23.83 21.97 -0.80
CA LEU A 900 24.34 23.08 0.00
C LEU A 900 25.87 23.11 -0.07
N LEU A 901 26.47 24.30 -0.06
CA LEU A 901 27.92 24.47 0.00
C LEU A 901 28.48 23.76 1.25
N PRO A 902 29.43 22.80 1.11
CA PRO A 902 30.15 22.25 2.24
C PRO A 902 30.99 23.33 2.94
N HIS A 903 31.01 23.31 4.26
CA HIS A 903 31.90 24.15 5.06
C HIS A 903 32.64 23.28 6.08
N ILE A 904 33.96 23.41 6.14
CA ILE A 904 34.83 22.59 7.00
C ILE A 904 35.42 23.50 8.06
N ILE A 905 34.99 23.33 9.30
CA ILE A 905 35.39 24.17 10.43
C ILE A 905 36.51 23.47 11.18
N PHE A 906 37.69 24.09 11.20
CA PHE A 906 38.82 23.65 11.99
C PHE A 906 38.66 24.16 13.42
N ARG A 907 38.53 23.25 14.39
CA ARG A 907 38.44 23.59 15.81
C ARG A 907 39.81 23.85 16.43
N GLN A 908 40.83 23.16 15.91
CA GLN A 908 42.23 23.25 16.35
C GLN A 908 43.15 23.05 15.13
N PRO A 909 44.43 23.50 15.18
CA PRO A 909 45.40 23.15 14.15
C PRO A 909 45.59 21.63 14.05
N ILE A 910 45.62 21.10 12.83
CA ILE A 910 45.90 19.68 12.59
C ILE A 910 47.39 19.41 12.85
N PRO A 911 47.76 18.40 13.67
CA PRO A 911 49.17 18.07 13.91
C PRO A 911 49.94 17.75 12.61
N SER A 912 51.21 18.15 12.57
CA SER A 912 52.09 18.09 11.39
C SER A 912 52.24 16.66 10.86
N GLU A 913 52.35 15.68 11.77
CA GLU A 913 52.42 14.25 11.49
C GLU A 913 51.09 13.63 11.00
N LEU A 914 49.96 14.32 11.20
CA LEU A 914 48.64 13.87 10.77
C LEU A 914 48.12 14.56 9.51
N CYS A 915 48.74 15.66 9.06
CA CYS A 915 48.29 16.47 7.92
C CYS A 915 48.06 15.66 6.63
N ASP A 916 48.99 14.76 6.27
CA ASP A 916 48.87 13.97 5.04
C ASP A 916 47.65 13.03 5.10
N LYS A 917 47.41 12.40 6.26
CA LYS A 917 46.29 11.48 6.48
C LYS A 917 44.96 12.22 6.60
N PHE A 918 44.96 13.42 7.19
CA PHE A 918 43.78 14.28 7.24
C PHE A 918 43.32 14.67 5.82
N VAL A 919 44.25 15.13 4.97
CA VAL A 919 43.93 15.50 3.58
C VAL A 919 43.44 14.29 2.77
N GLN A 920 43.98 13.08 3.00
CA GLN A 920 43.51 11.84 2.37
C GLN A 920 42.05 11.46 2.73
N CYS A 921 41.47 12.03 3.80
CA CYS A 921 40.06 11.81 4.14
C CYS A 921 39.07 12.60 3.25
N PHE A 922 39.57 13.53 2.43
CA PHE A 922 38.76 14.40 1.58
C PHE A 922 39.07 14.19 0.08
N PRO A 923 38.13 14.52 -0.83
CA PRO A 923 38.39 14.52 -2.27
C PRO A 923 39.59 15.39 -2.66
N LEU A 924 40.30 14.98 -3.72
CA LEU A 924 41.45 15.70 -4.26
C LEU A 924 41.10 17.16 -4.60
N GLY A 925 41.90 18.10 -4.09
CA GLY A 925 41.72 19.53 -4.34
C GLY A 925 40.73 20.24 -3.41
N VAL A 926 40.16 19.55 -2.41
CA VAL A 926 39.41 20.20 -1.31
C VAL A 926 40.39 20.85 -0.32
N LEU A 927 41.38 20.07 0.11
CA LEU A 927 42.46 20.47 1.02
C LEU A 927 43.81 20.16 0.38
N ALA A 928 44.86 20.80 0.87
CA ALA A 928 46.25 20.46 0.56
C ALA A 928 47.12 20.55 1.82
N VAL A 929 48.32 19.97 1.77
CA VAL A 929 49.36 20.17 2.77
C VAL A 929 50.37 21.17 2.22
N GLU A 930 50.64 22.23 2.97
CA GLU A 930 51.69 23.21 2.69
C GLU A 930 52.66 23.30 3.86
N LEU A 931 53.80 23.97 3.66
CA LEU A 931 54.78 24.22 4.73
C LEU A 931 54.57 25.64 5.27
N ASP A 932 54.49 25.78 6.58
CA ASP A 932 54.43 27.09 7.24
C ASP A 932 55.79 27.82 7.22
N ALA A 933 55.83 29.03 7.75
CA ALA A 933 57.05 29.86 7.81
C ALA A 933 58.14 29.27 8.73
N GLN A 934 57.85 28.19 9.47
CA GLN A 934 58.73 27.47 10.37
C GLN A 934 59.11 26.08 9.81
N GLY A 935 58.64 25.73 8.61
CA GLY A 935 58.91 24.46 7.93
C GLY A 935 58.09 23.27 8.42
N GLN A 936 57.02 23.50 9.21
CA GLN A 936 56.08 22.45 9.62
C GLN A 936 54.97 22.26 8.58
N LYS A 937 54.42 21.04 8.50
CA LYS A 937 53.25 20.77 7.65
C LYS A 937 52.01 21.40 8.26
N GLN A 938 51.24 22.10 7.43
CA GLN A 938 49.95 22.68 7.75
C GLN A 938 48.91 22.25 6.71
N VAL A 939 47.69 21.96 7.14
CA VAL A 939 46.54 21.77 6.24
C VAL A 939 45.99 23.13 5.81
N VAL A 940 45.89 23.34 4.50
CA VAL A 940 45.24 24.52 3.91
C VAL A 940 43.98 24.12 3.13
N VAL A 941 42.97 24.97 3.18
CA VAL A 941 41.77 24.82 2.34
C VAL A 941 42.09 25.29 0.92
N LYS A 942 41.70 24.50 -0.08
CA LYS A 942 41.81 24.86 -1.49
C LYS A 942 40.45 25.17 -2.10
N ASP A 943 39.49 24.26 -1.98
CA ASP A 943 38.15 24.46 -2.55
C ASP A 943 37.12 23.56 -1.85
N MET A 944 36.40 24.10 -0.87
CA MET A 944 35.35 23.36 -0.14
C MET A 944 34.21 22.90 -1.05
N ARG A 945 33.98 23.54 -2.21
CA ARG A 945 32.96 23.13 -3.19
C ARG A 945 33.21 21.72 -3.70
N LYS A 946 34.47 21.29 -3.80
CA LYS A 946 34.83 19.94 -4.28
C LYS A 946 34.52 18.84 -3.28
N ASP A 947 34.21 19.16 -2.02
CA ASP A 947 33.88 18.13 -1.04
C ASP A 947 32.52 17.49 -1.37
N THR A 948 32.50 16.16 -1.33
CA THR A 948 31.29 15.35 -1.46
C THR A 948 30.62 15.13 -0.11
N VAL A 949 31.26 15.54 0.99
CA VAL A 949 30.85 15.32 2.38
C VAL A 949 30.76 13.82 2.68
N SER A 950 31.83 13.10 2.33
CA SER A 950 32.00 11.66 2.53
C SER A 950 31.90 11.23 3.99
N ARG A 951 32.22 12.15 4.92
CA ARG A 951 32.39 11.93 6.37
C ARG A 951 33.52 10.96 6.74
N GLU A 952 34.42 10.64 5.80
CA GLU A 952 35.51 9.69 6.04
C GLU A 952 36.41 10.14 7.21
N VAL A 953 36.65 11.46 7.36
CA VAL A 953 37.40 12.04 8.47
C VAL A 953 36.80 11.69 9.85
N LEU A 954 35.47 11.56 9.95
CA LEU A 954 34.74 11.24 11.20
C LEU A 954 34.81 9.75 11.58
N ARG A 955 35.57 8.93 10.83
CA ARG A 955 35.86 7.54 11.18
C ARG A 955 37.15 7.38 11.99
N TYR A 956 38.03 8.38 11.96
CA TYR A 956 39.35 8.33 12.61
C TYR A 956 39.33 9.14 13.90
N LYS A 957 39.45 8.45 15.05
CA LYS A 957 39.40 9.07 16.38
C LYS A 957 40.48 10.10 16.67
N GLU A 958 41.57 10.08 15.90
CA GLU A 958 42.62 11.10 15.95
C GLU A 958 42.19 12.46 15.38
N PHE A 959 41.03 12.53 14.71
CA PHE A 959 40.41 13.76 14.21
C PHE A 959 39.14 14.16 14.98
N ASP A 960 38.73 13.37 15.98
CA ASP A 960 37.69 13.78 16.93
C ASP A 960 38.11 15.11 17.58
N ASP A 961 37.16 16.03 17.76
CA ASP A 961 37.34 17.39 18.32
C ASP A 961 38.31 18.33 17.56
N LEU A 962 38.98 17.89 16.48
CA LEU A 962 39.83 18.74 15.64
C LEU A 962 39.06 19.41 14.49
N VAL A 963 38.03 18.75 13.94
CA VAL A 963 37.25 19.21 12.79
C VAL A 963 35.75 19.05 13.02
N GLU A 964 34.98 20.01 12.53
CA GLU A 964 33.53 19.89 12.37
C GLU A 964 33.15 20.05 10.90
N LEU A 965 32.31 19.13 10.40
CA LEU A 965 31.74 19.20 9.06
C LEU A 965 30.38 19.90 9.13
N THR A 966 30.17 20.94 8.32
CA THR A 966 28.88 21.61 8.19
C THR A 966 28.53 21.87 6.72
N ARG A 967 27.36 22.46 6.49
CA ARG A 967 26.96 23.04 5.19
C ARG A 967 26.26 24.37 5.43
N ILE A 968 26.43 25.32 4.52
CA ILE A 968 25.78 26.64 4.60
C ILE A 968 24.34 26.53 4.08
N ARG A 969 23.33 26.81 4.92
CA ARG A 969 21.90 26.55 4.62
C ARG A 969 21.35 27.38 3.48
N ASP A 970 21.80 28.62 3.37
CA ASP A 970 21.33 29.62 2.41
C ASP A 970 22.20 29.71 1.15
N PHE A 971 23.19 28.82 0.98
CA PHE A 971 24.05 28.74 -0.19
C PHE A 971 23.78 27.45 -0.99
N PHE A 972 23.08 27.57 -2.11
CA PHE A 972 22.70 26.46 -2.98
C PHE A 972 23.60 26.39 -4.22
N ILE A 973 24.34 25.31 -4.37
CA ILE A 973 25.02 24.92 -5.61
C ILE A 973 24.01 24.17 -6.47
N PHE A 974 23.48 24.82 -7.50
CA PHE A 974 22.61 24.20 -8.48
C PHE A 974 23.39 23.56 -9.62
N ARG A 975 22.85 22.46 -10.13
CA ARG A 975 23.23 21.80 -11.38
C ARG A 975 21.97 21.38 -12.13
N VAL A 976 21.77 21.96 -13.30
CA VAL A 976 20.60 21.75 -14.16
C VAL A 976 21.08 21.18 -15.49
N GLU A 977 20.79 19.91 -15.73
CA GLU A 977 21.16 19.18 -16.94
C GLU A 977 19.90 19.01 -17.80
N SER A 978 19.92 19.54 -19.02
CA SER A 978 18.84 19.46 -20.00
C SER A 978 18.64 18.05 -20.54
N SER A 979 17.41 17.69 -20.91
CA SER A 979 17.11 16.51 -21.74
C SER A 979 17.36 16.76 -23.24
N GLY A 980 17.68 17.99 -23.62
CA GLY A 980 18.04 18.42 -24.98
C GLY A 980 16.92 19.14 -25.75
N SER A 981 15.66 18.98 -25.32
CA SER A 981 14.49 19.66 -25.91
C SER A 981 14.59 21.19 -25.82
N ILE A 982 15.12 21.70 -24.70
CA ILE A 982 15.32 23.13 -24.43
C ILE A 982 16.76 23.34 -23.95
N PRO A 983 17.52 24.33 -24.47
CA PRO A 983 18.87 24.65 -23.97
C PRO A 983 18.89 24.87 -22.46
N ALA A 984 19.85 24.27 -21.75
CA ALA A 984 19.98 24.39 -20.30
C ALA A 984 19.94 25.84 -19.75
N PRO A 985 20.51 26.88 -20.41
CA PRO A 985 20.47 28.26 -19.94
C PRO A 985 19.06 28.87 -19.90
N ASN A 986 18.15 28.37 -20.72
CA ASN A 986 16.78 28.90 -20.84
C ASN A 986 15.84 28.31 -19.77
N LEU A 987 16.20 27.16 -19.20
CA LEU A 987 15.35 26.40 -18.27
C LEU A 987 15.03 27.17 -16.98
N MET A 988 16.04 27.80 -16.38
CA MET A 988 15.86 28.53 -15.13
C MET A 988 15.00 29.80 -15.32
N PRO A 989 15.23 30.66 -16.34
CA PRO A 989 14.30 31.73 -16.72
C PRO A 989 12.86 31.25 -16.95
N MET A 990 12.66 30.14 -17.67
CA MET A 990 11.33 29.56 -17.89
C MET A 990 10.67 29.11 -16.57
N ALA A 991 11.43 28.49 -15.66
CA ALA A 991 10.92 28.10 -14.34
C ALA A 991 10.53 29.31 -13.47
N VAL A 992 11.26 30.43 -13.57
CA VAL A 992 10.87 31.71 -12.94
C VAL A 992 9.57 32.24 -13.57
N SER A 993 9.42 32.16 -14.90
CA SER A 993 8.19 32.58 -15.59
C SER A 993 6.96 31.80 -15.11
N VAL A 994 7.05 30.46 -15.07
CA VAL A 994 5.97 29.59 -14.57
C VAL A 994 5.62 29.90 -13.11
N MET A 995 6.62 30.20 -12.26
CA MET A 995 6.35 30.61 -10.87
C MET A 995 5.58 31.95 -10.82
N ARG A 996 5.97 32.93 -11.63
CA ARG A 996 5.32 34.25 -11.68
C ARG A 996 3.89 34.16 -12.21
N GLU A 997 3.67 33.35 -13.25
CA GLU A 997 2.35 33.08 -13.81
C GLU A 997 1.40 32.52 -12.75
N LYS A 998 1.83 31.47 -12.02
CA LYS A 998 1.03 30.88 -10.93
C LYS A 998 0.68 31.89 -9.83
N ILE A 999 1.61 32.77 -9.48
CA ILE A 999 1.36 33.85 -8.50
C ILE A 999 0.34 34.85 -9.06
N ALA A 1000 0.44 35.20 -10.34
CA ALA A 1000 -0.52 36.10 -11.00
C ALA A 1000 -1.94 35.48 -11.07
N THR A 1001 -2.06 34.21 -11.47
CA THR A 1001 -3.35 33.50 -11.48
C THR A 1001 -3.99 33.46 -10.09
N LEU A 1002 -3.21 33.13 -9.05
CA LEU A 1002 -3.69 33.09 -7.68
C LEU A 1002 -4.10 34.49 -7.17
N LYS A 1003 -3.34 35.53 -7.54
CA LYS A 1003 -3.65 36.92 -7.21
C LYS A 1003 -5.00 37.33 -7.81
N VAL A 1004 -5.20 37.12 -9.12
CA VAL A 1004 -6.45 37.44 -9.82
C VAL A 1004 -7.64 36.67 -9.21
N ALA A 1005 -7.46 35.39 -8.91
CA ALA A 1005 -8.49 34.59 -8.25
C ALA A 1005 -8.86 35.12 -6.85
N ALA A 1006 -7.87 35.57 -6.06
CA ALA A 1006 -8.09 36.16 -4.75
C ALA A 1006 -8.75 37.55 -4.83
N GLU A 1007 -8.37 38.38 -5.80
CA GLU A 1007 -8.98 39.68 -6.07
C GLU A 1007 -10.45 39.52 -6.50
N ASN A 1008 -10.76 38.56 -7.37
CA ASN A 1008 -12.14 38.25 -7.77
C ASN A 1008 -12.99 37.75 -6.58
N LEU A 1009 -12.44 36.93 -5.68
CA LEU A 1009 -13.11 36.50 -4.45
C LEU A 1009 -13.34 37.64 -3.44
N TYR A 1010 -12.51 38.69 -3.49
CA TYR A 1010 -12.68 39.88 -2.66
C TYR A 1010 -13.76 40.81 -3.25
N MET A 1011 -13.77 41.02 -4.57
CA MET A 1011 -14.76 41.86 -5.24
C MET A 1011 -16.17 41.25 -5.25
N ASN A 1012 -16.29 39.93 -5.45
CA ASN A 1012 -17.58 39.21 -5.36
C ASN A 1012 -18.05 38.98 -3.91
N ARG A 1013 -17.62 39.83 -2.97
CA ARG A 1013 -18.01 39.80 -1.56
C ARG A 1013 -18.90 40.98 -1.15
N ASP A 1014 -18.89 42.04 -1.97
CA ASP A 1014 -19.72 43.23 -1.84
C ASP A 1014 -20.89 43.26 -2.87
N ALA A 1015 -21.10 42.15 -3.60
CA ALA A 1015 -22.18 41.93 -4.57
C ALA A 1015 -22.93 40.63 -4.25
#